data_AF-A0A976FIW5-F1
#
_entry.id   AF-A0A976FIW5-F1
#
_cell.length_a   1.000
_cell.length_b   1.000
_cell.length_c   1.000
_cell.angle_alpha   90.00
_cell.angle_beta   90.00
_cell.angle_gamma   90.00
#
_symmetry.space_group_name_H-M   'P 1'
#
loop_
_entity.id
_entity.type
_entity.pdbx_description
1 polymer ?
#
loop_
_entity_poly.entity_id
_entity_poly.type
_entity_poly.pdbx_seq_one_letter_code
_entity_poly.pdbx_strand_id
1 'polypeptide(L)'
;MACTNEASVPPSAVSTAVPAVAESPYNRLDETDLVEARTLGLLLDHLPVSSDAMAADFGIAYEKKGGNKATGCAGEMFCSQKALQERCKQFAMQRGFQLFVSGSSTRANNGGNVKYRCKKLHGQQFFDQTTPINQLQCPFYINGYGKNAQWKVTRACYLHNHYKFIGWRVVAAPLPAEIPEPSTTTSLSTASLVSPNVTETKHVSTTTLKLALPIDATESCAQRLKSQRNTTMSMKALCRIVSNDVSIDPIASTLPYLDGKAIRRILLRQGHTINHMMASRIKRHLHDEHLAKVRLSFQYLSSYLHLVAEKNPGSFYRVETRACDGVFTRALFIPYATLQAVPYCRPIVSLDRLSPSESGKRDTLEHDDTRCGVFLKAAVKDWNDDVIVFAIALVAEEHQANWEWFLTALQNTLIVDWNQYTVFAGRTCGLERALYCVWPLASHHFCMRRLIEEDLERIQNVRMTQATKQHIVDMAQCASEAEFDVLRHALGTIDDALVSSLDEFERSHWVKYAFWAKFRRSTFHEVTADFSVKGFERDALLPQHATVAYRTYFGTNHFKSSHPLEAFYCYLRNVAQVLPQRREAVITRRSHELVPRRDAQLQENLQASQRCESIPCSNGLYMVRYVGPTRLENPDTWRHVNLVECECTCHDWQDQQFPCLHAIHASALEQRRIDALYDGKAHSMETYLMCYNTAFTVLPSNASMLSLETTLKTPLDLSYQEDASGRRKPGPRPKQKRLLEGR
;
A
#
# COMPACT_ATOMS: atom_id res chain seq x y z
N MET A 1 -35.00 32.36 51.16
CA MET A 1 -34.87 31.01 51.77
C MET A 1 -34.81 29.98 50.66
N ALA A 2 -34.34 28.77 50.98
CA ALA A 2 -33.91 27.75 50.04
C ALA A 2 -35.03 27.04 49.25
N CYS A 3 -34.61 26.37 48.16
CA CYS A 3 -35.22 25.16 47.55
C CYS A 3 -36.62 25.28 46.89
N THR A 4 -37.04 24.46 45.92
CA THR A 4 -36.40 23.51 44.95
C THR A 4 -37.44 23.17 43.86
N ASN A 5 -36.98 22.59 42.74
CA ASN A 5 -37.67 21.64 41.84
C ASN A 5 -39.19 21.39 42.00
N GLU A 6 -39.91 21.40 40.87
CA GLU A 6 -40.57 20.18 40.35
C GLU A 6 -41.02 20.37 38.88
N ALA A 7 -40.80 19.35 38.04
CA ALA A 7 -41.39 19.23 36.71
C ALA A 7 -41.61 17.74 36.40
N SER A 8 -42.76 17.43 35.79
CA SER A 8 -43.42 16.12 35.84
C SER A 8 -43.01 15.13 34.73
N VAL A 9 -43.20 13.84 35.02
CA VAL A 9 -43.01 12.69 34.13
C VAL A 9 -44.36 12.22 33.56
N PRO A 10 -44.41 11.79 32.29
CA PRO A 10 -45.13 10.54 31.94
C PRO A 10 -44.25 9.53 31.16
N PRO A 11 -44.66 8.24 31.04
CA PRO A 11 -43.69 7.14 31.07
C PRO A 11 -43.67 6.18 29.85
N SER A 12 -42.59 5.39 29.76
CA SER A 12 -42.52 3.98 29.25
C SER A 12 -42.87 3.69 27.77
N ALA A 13 -42.21 2.77 27.05
CA ALA A 13 -41.07 1.88 27.36
C ALA A 13 -40.42 1.34 26.07
N VAL A 14 -39.20 0.79 26.19
CA VAL A 14 -38.77 -0.59 25.81
C VAL A 14 -37.25 -0.62 25.60
N SER A 15 -36.62 -1.63 26.19
CA SER A 15 -35.16 -1.81 26.25
C SER A 15 -34.58 -2.44 24.98
N THR A 16 -33.46 -1.88 24.50
CA THR A 16 -32.38 -2.70 23.92
C THR A 16 -31.09 -2.39 24.68
N ALA A 17 -30.58 -3.39 25.39
CA ALA A 17 -29.42 -3.22 26.26
C ALA A 17 -28.11 -3.22 25.45
N VAL A 18 -27.47 -2.05 25.38
CA VAL A 18 -26.02 -1.95 25.15
C VAL A 18 -25.37 -1.74 26.53
N PRO A 19 -24.38 -2.57 26.94
CA PRO A 19 -23.72 -2.38 28.24
C PRO A 19 -22.99 -1.03 28.32
N ALA A 20 -23.12 -0.35 29.47
CA ALA A 20 -22.42 0.90 29.80
C ALA A 20 -20.90 0.76 29.63
N VAL A 21 -20.22 1.56 28.80
CA VAL A 21 -19.83 2.98 28.98
C VAL A 21 -18.64 3.18 29.94
N ALA A 22 -17.51 3.51 29.30
CA ALA A 22 -16.39 4.36 29.71
C ALA A 22 -15.75 4.23 31.11
N GLU A 23 -14.45 3.89 31.11
CA GLU A 23 -13.44 4.75 31.73
C GLU A 23 -12.24 4.95 30.79
N SER A 24 -12.01 6.20 30.39
CA SER A 24 -10.72 6.67 29.87
C SER A 24 -10.22 7.75 30.81
N PRO A 25 -9.16 7.47 31.56
CA PRO A 25 -8.01 8.35 31.49
C PRO A 25 -6.71 7.57 31.22
N TYR A 26 -5.69 8.26 30.73
CA TYR A 26 -4.51 7.64 30.09
C TYR A 26 -3.74 6.69 31.00
N ASN A 27 -3.20 5.64 30.36
CA ASN A 27 -2.39 4.57 30.95
C ASN A 27 -3.25 3.52 31.68
N ARG A 28 -3.88 2.62 30.90
CA ARG A 28 -4.69 1.50 31.40
C ARG A 28 -3.78 0.39 31.94
N LEU A 29 -4.10 -0.12 33.13
CA LEU A 29 -3.51 -1.34 33.69
C LEU A 29 -4.49 -2.50 33.43
N ASP A 30 -4.04 -3.53 32.73
CA ASP A 30 -4.84 -4.73 32.46
C ASP A 30 -4.43 -5.84 33.44
N GLU A 31 -5.35 -6.29 34.28
CA GLU A 31 -5.07 -7.34 35.27
C GLU A 31 -4.59 -8.65 34.61
N THR A 32 -5.06 -8.95 33.40
CA THR A 32 -4.61 -10.14 32.66
C THR A 32 -3.17 -10.01 32.14
N ASP A 33 -2.63 -8.80 31.99
CA ASP A 33 -1.18 -8.60 31.76
C ASP A 33 -0.37 -8.95 33.01
N LEU A 34 -0.88 -8.66 34.21
CA LEU A 34 -0.21 -9.00 35.48
C LEU A 34 -0.24 -10.51 35.76
N VAL A 35 -1.36 -11.18 35.46
CA VAL A 35 -1.48 -12.64 35.57
C VAL A 35 -0.49 -13.32 34.61
N GLU A 36 -0.50 -12.98 33.32
CA GLU A 36 0.41 -13.59 32.34
C GLU A 36 1.89 -13.28 32.66
N ALA A 37 2.21 -12.07 33.14
CA ALA A 37 3.57 -11.73 33.56
C ALA A 37 4.05 -12.58 34.74
N ARG A 38 3.16 -12.96 35.68
CA ARG A 38 3.45 -13.91 36.76
C ARG A 38 3.65 -15.32 36.23
N THR A 39 2.73 -15.84 35.43
CA THR A 39 2.81 -17.17 34.80
C THR A 39 4.09 -17.37 33.98
N LEU A 40 4.60 -16.31 33.35
CA LEU A 40 5.84 -16.32 32.57
C LEU A 40 7.11 -16.01 33.38
N GLY A 41 7.01 -15.88 34.71
CA GLY A 41 8.14 -15.58 35.59
C GLY A 41 8.73 -14.18 35.43
N LEU A 42 8.07 -13.27 34.70
CA LEU A 42 8.49 -11.88 34.48
C LEU A 42 8.08 -10.94 35.63
N LEU A 43 7.10 -11.36 36.43
CA LEU A 43 6.64 -10.72 37.66
C LEU A 43 6.60 -11.75 38.81
N LEU A 44 7.02 -11.36 40.02
CA LEU A 44 6.87 -12.17 41.22
C LEU A 44 5.41 -12.20 41.69
N ASP A 45 4.89 -13.36 42.07
CA ASP A 45 3.49 -13.53 42.51
C ASP A 45 3.11 -12.59 43.66
N HIS A 46 4.01 -12.50 44.65
CA HIS A 46 3.84 -11.72 45.87
C HIS A 46 4.29 -10.25 45.76
N LEU A 47 4.74 -9.78 44.58
CA LEU A 47 5.12 -8.37 44.40
C LEU A 47 3.87 -7.55 44.03
N PRO A 48 3.42 -6.61 44.88
CA PRO A 48 2.27 -5.77 44.55
C PRO A 48 2.60 -4.79 43.43
N VAL A 49 1.64 -4.60 42.53
CA VAL A 49 1.64 -3.55 41.52
C VAL A 49 0.42 -2.68 41.81
N SER A 50 0.62 -1.37 42.01
CA SER A 50 -0.49 -0.48 42.37
C SER A 50 -1.49 -0.37 41.22
N SER A 51 -2.77 -0.58 41.51
CA SER A 51 -3.91 -0.31 40.63
C SER A 51 -4.54 1.06 40.87
N ASP A 52 -4.10 1.81 41.88
CA ASP A 52 -4.54 3.18 42.14
C ASP A 52 -3.89 4.13 41.13
N ALA A 53 -4.72 4.72 40.26
CA ALA A 53 -4.29 5.66 39.21
C ALA A 53 -3.68 6.96 39.76
N MET A 54 -3.92 7.30 41.04
CA MET A 54 -3.34 8.48 41.70
C MET A 54 -1.97 8.17 42.35
N ALA A 55 -1.57 6.90 42.44
CA ALA A 55 -0.31 6.51 43.06
C ALA A 55 0.90 6.76 42.13
N ALA A 56 2.00 7.26 42.70
CA ALA A 56 3.25 7.51 41.95
C ALA A 56 3.93 6.23 41.40
N ASP A 57 3.51 5.06 41.85
CA ASP A 57 3.92 3.74 41.37
C ASP A 57 2.79 2.93 40.70
N PHE A 58 1.71 3.61 40.28
CA PHE A 58 0.64 3.03 39.45
C PHE A 58 1.20 2.20 38.28
N GLY A 59 0.81 0.92 38.21
CA GLY A 59 1.24 -0.02 37.18
C GLY A 59 2.75 -0.32 37.11
N ILE A 60 3.55 0.12 38.08
CA ILE A 60 5.01 -0.07 38.09
C ILE A 60 5.41 -1.14 39.10
N ALA A 61 5.96 -2.26 38.61
CA ALA A 61 6.60 -3.27 39.42
C ALA A 61 8.07 -2.91 39.69
N TYR A 62 8.44 -2.72 40.96
CA TYR A 62 9.84 -2.60 41.40
C TYR A 62 10.04 -3.06 42.85
N GLU A 63 11.23 -3.57 43.16
CA GLU A 63 11.61 -3.95 44.52
C GLU A 63 11.94 -2.69 45.35
N LYS A 64 11.11 -2.39 46.37
CA LYS A 64 11.28 -1.21 47.24
C LYS A 64 12.50 -1.37 48.18
N LYS A 65 13.10 -0.26 48.62
CA LYS A 65 14.31 -0.26 49.48
C LYS A 65 14.04 -1.05 50.77
N GLY A 66 14.73 -2.17 50.93
CA GLY A 66 14.59 -3.10 52.06
C GLY A 66 14.64 -4.57 51.62
N GLY A 67 14.22 -4.86 50.38
CA GLY A 67 14.31 -6.19 49.78
C GLY A 67 15.75 -6.62 49.42
N ASN A 68 15.93 -7.93 49.23
CA ASN A 68 17.17 -8.53 48.78
C ASN A 68 17.46 -8.14 47.32
N LYS A 69 18.22 -7.06 47.11
CA LYS A 69 18.67 -6.53 45.80
C LYS A 69 19.18 -7.57 44.78
N ALA A 70 19.46 -8.81 45.20
CA ALA A 70 19.77 -9.96 44.36
C ALA A 70 18.59 -10.42 43.47
N THR A 71 17.34 -10.40 43.92
CA THR A 71 16.19 -11.03 43.22
C THR A 71 15.57 -10.16 42.12
N GLY A 72 15.29 -8.87 42.34
CA GLY A 72 14.57 -8.05 41.35
C GLY A 72 13.07 -8.38 41.28
N CYS A 73 12.45 -8.18 40.13
CA CYS A 73 10.98 -8.20 40.00
C CYS A 73 10.43 -9.47 39.34
N ALA A 74 11.29 -10.32 38.78
CA ALA A 74 10.95 -11.55 38.09
C ALA A 74 11.10 -12.76 39.04
N GLY A 75 10.25 -13.77 38.87
CA GLY A 75 10.38 -15.06 39.56
C GLY A 75 11.52 -15.93 39.03
N GLU A 76 11.89 -15.76 37.75
CA GLU A 76 12.96 -16.52 37.10
C GLU A 76 14.24 -15.70 36.90
N MET A 77 15.40 -16.33 37.15
CA MET A 77 16.70 -15.84 36.72
C MET A 77 17.04 -16.42 35.33
N PHE A 78 17.23 -15.57 34.34
CA PHE A 78 17.47 -15.97 32.95
C PHE A 78 18.97 -16.20 32.68
N CYS A 79 19.31 -17.31 32.02
CA CYS A 79 20.70 -17.69 31.71
C CYS A 79 21.40 -16.84 30.62
N SER A 80 20.69 -15.87 30.02
CA SER A 80 21.24 -14.93 29.05
C SER A 80 20.25 -13.79 28.76
N GLN A 81 20.75 -12.68 28.19
CA GLN A 81 19.92 -11.61 27.64
C GLN A 81 18.90 -12.14 26.62
N LYS A 82 19.29 -13.14 25.82
CA LYS A 82 18.42 -13.74 24.80
C LYS A 82 17.27 -14.54 25.41
N ALA A 83 17.52 -15.26 26.51
CA ALA A 83 16.46 -15.99 27.22
C ALA A 83 15.41 -15.02 27.81
N LEU A 84 15.86 -13.94 28.46
CA LEU A 84 14.98 -12.86 28.92
C LEU A 84 14.23 -12.20 27.74
N GLN A 85 14.91 -11.95 26.61
CA GLN A 85 14.27 -11.37 25.43
C GLN A 85 13.14 -12.25 24.88
N GLU A 86 13.34 -13.57 24.83
CA GLU A 86 12.34 -14.49 24.28
C GLU A 86 11.12 -14.60 25.20
N ARG A 87 11.32 -14.64 26.53
CA ARG A 87 10.21 -14.61 27.50
C ARG A 87 9.41 -13.31 27.40
N CYS A 88 10.08 -12.14 27.31
CA CYS A 88 9.40 -10.86 27.09
C CYS A 88 8.61 -10.81 25.77
N LYS A 89 9.10 -11.44 24.69
CA LYS A 89 8.33 -11.55 23.44
C LYS A 89 7.11 -12.45 23.60
N GLN A 90 7.27 -13.60 24.26
CA GLN A 90 6.18 -14.55 24.50
C GLN A 90 5.00 -13.85 25.20
N PHE A 91 5.31 -13.14 26.29
CA PHE A 91 4.38 -12.27 27.01
C PHE A 91 3.66 -11.27 26.10
N ALA A 92 4.41 -10.48 25.34
CA ALA A 92 3.84 -9.50 24.44
C ALA A 92 2.95 -10.14 23.36
N MET A 93 3.34 -11.31 22.84
CA MET A 93 2.55 -12.06 21.85
C MET A 93 1.21 -12.54 22.43
N GLN A 94 1.21 -13.12 23.63
CA GLN A 94 -0.02 -13.57 24.30
C GLN A 94 -0.95 -12.41 24.68
N ARG A 95 -0.38 -11.22 24.96
CA ARG A 95 -1.12 -10.00 25.29
C ARG A 95 -1.37 -9.06 24.10
N GLY A 96 -1.11 -9.51 22.87
CA GLY A 96 -1.53 -8.80 21.64
C GLY A 96 -0.72 -7.56 21.28
N PHE A 97 0.56 -7.48 21.65
CA PHE A 97 1.44 -6.39 21.22
C PHE A 97 2.85 -6.89 20.84
N GLN A 98 3.67 -6.02 20.26
CA GLN A 98 5.05 -6.34 19.89
C GLN A 98 6.02 -5.50 20.71
N LEU A 99 7.22 -6.04 20.94
CA LEU A 99 8.30 -5.32 21.62
C LEU A 99 9.43 -4.94 20.66
N PHE A 100 10.12 -3.85 21.01
CA PHE A 100 11.44 -3.54 20.49
C PHE A 100 12.42 -3.24 21.64
N VAL A 101 13.72 -3.36 21.36
CA VAL A 101 14.77 -2.96 22.29
C VAL A 101 15.01 -1.46 22.13
N SER A 102 14.59 -0.68 23.12
CA SER A 102 14.75 0.79 23.14
C SER A 102 16.13 1.25 23.63
N GLY A 103 16.87 0.37 24.29
CA GLY A 103 18.24 0.60 24.71
C GLY A 103 18.87 -0.71 25.21
N SER A 104 20.17 -0.90 24.96
CA SER A 104 20.93 -2.03 25.48
C SER A 104 22.38 -1.64 25.66
N SER A 105 23.04 -2.20 26.67
CA SER A 105 24.49 -2.16 26.83
C SER A 105 25.00 -3.54 27.21
N THR A 106 26.20 -3.89 26.74
CA THR A 106 26.84 -5.19 27.00
C THR A 106 28.25 -4.93 27.49
N ARG A 107 28.64 -5.61 28.56
CA ARG A 107 29.97 -5.54 29.20
C ARG A 107 30.72 -6.85 28.92
N ALA A 108 32.05 -6.80 29.00
CA ALA A 108 32.93 -7.95 28.68
C ALA A 108 32.66 -9.23 29.50
N ASN A 109 31.96 -9.14 30.63
CA ASN A 109 31.61 -10.25 31.53
C ASN A 109 30.21 -10.86 31.28
N ASN A 110 29.67 -10.76 30.05
CA ASN A 110 28.28 -11.12 29.70
C ASN A 110 27.21 -10.45 30.58
N GLY A 111 27.57 -9.36 31.26
CA GLY A 111 26.65 -8.47 31.97
C GLY A 111 26.20 -7.30 31.10
N GLY A 112 25.18 -6.56 31.54
CA GLY A 112 24.61 -5.49 30.73
C GLY A 112 23.29 -4.95 31.24
N ASN A 113 22.73 -3.99 30.50
CA ASN A 113 21.37 -3.50 30.67
C ASN A 113 20.58 -3.71 29.38
N VAL A 114 19.28 -3.91 29.46
CA VAL A 114 18.37 -3.92 28.31
C VAL A 114 17.04 -3.29 28.70
N LYS A 115 16.42 -2.54 27.79
CA LYS A 115 15.07 -1.95 27.98
C LYS A 115 14.16 -2.27 26.81
N TYR A 116 13.11 -3.04 27.09
CA TYR A 116 12.05 -3.34 26.13
C TYR A 116 10.94 -2.30 26.23
N ARG A 117 10.34 -1.93 25.09
CA ARG A 117 9.17 -1.04 24.98
C ARG A 117 8.22 -1.55 23.88
N CYS A 118 6.95 -1.14 23.93
CA CYS A 118 5.98 -1.45 22.88
C CYS A 118 6.42 -0.88 21.52
N LYS A 119 6.39 -1.73 20.50
CA LYS A 119 6.78 -1.43 19.12
C LYS A 119 5.58 -0.87 18.35
N LYS A 120 5.83 0.15 17.53
CA LYS A 120 4.84 0.71 16.61
C LYS A 120 4.56 -0.26 15.44
N LEU A 121 3.30 -0.55 15.17
CA LEU A 121 2.83 -1.33 14.02
C LEU A 121 2.81 -0.42 12.79
N HIS A 122 3.54 -0.77 11.73
CA HIS A 122 3.71 0.07 10.53
C HIS A 122 4.14 1.54 10.82
N GLY A 123 4.84 1.77 11.93
CA GLY A 123 5.25 3.11 12.37
C GLY A 123 4.21 3.86 13.23
N GLN A 124 3.02 3.30 13.41
CA GLN A 124 1.92 3.88 14.20
C GLN A 124 1.61 3.06 15.47
N GLN A 125 0.92 3.69 16.43
CA GLN A 125 0.20 3.03 17.51
C GLN A 125 -1.20 3.64 17.50
N PHE A 126 -2.22 2.81 17.75
CA PHE A 126 -3.61 3.25 17.76
C PHE A 126 -3.96 3.63 19.19
N PHE A 127 -4.08 4.92 19.46
CA PHE A 127 -4.40 5.46 20.78
C PHE A 127 -5.91 5.71 20.88
N ASP A 128 -6.39 5.89 22.12
CA ASP A 128 -7.75 6.36 22.36
C ASP A 128 -7.94 7.74 21.69
N GLN A 129 -9.11 8.01 21.11
CA GLN A 129 -9.47 9.36 20.60
C GLN A 129 -9.28 10.44 21.68
N THR A 130 -9.35 10.03 22.95
CA THR A 130 -8.87 10.78 24.13
C THR A 130 -7.57 11.58 23.93
N THR A 131 -6.57 10.94 23.30
CA THR A 131 -5.18 10.99 23.78
C THR A 131 -4.44 12.26 23.39
N PRO A 132 -3.93 13.04 24.36
CA PRO A 132 -3.10 14.23 24.08
C PRO A 132 -1.90 13.90 23.19
N ILE A 133 -1.62 14.77 22.22
CA ILE A 133 -0.56 14.58 21.21
C ILE A 133 0.82 14.37 21.85
N ASN A 134 1.09 15.05 22.98
CA ASN A 134 2.32 14.90 23.76
C ASN A 134 2.42 13.57 24.54
N GLN A 135 1.35 12.77 24.60
CA GLN A 135 1.31 11.46 25.26
C GLN A 135 1.19 10.28 24.27
N LEU A 136 1.39 10.50 22.97
CA LEU A 136 1.40 9.47 21.91
C LEU A 136 2.67 8.56 21.93
N GLN A 137 3.09 8.16 23.13
CA GLN A 137 4.10 7.13 23.40
C GLN A 137 3.60 6.22 24.52
N CYS A 138 3.64 4.91 24.28
CA CYS A 138 3.29 3.91 25.28
C CYS A 138 4.21 3.98 26.52
N PRO A 139 3.67 4.06 27.76
CA PRO A 139 4.47 4.08 28.98
C PRO A 139 5.10 2.72 29.29
N PHE A 140 4.57 1.62 28.74
CA PHE A 140 5.06 0.26 28.93
C PHE A 140 6.59 0.14 28.80
N TYR A 141 7.24 -0.50 29.77
CA TYR A 141 8.61 -0.98 29.61
C TYR A 141 8.94 -2.15 30.51
N ILE A 142 9.95 -2.93 30.12
CA ILE A 142 10.63 -3.92 30.98
C ILE A 142 12.13 -3.62 30.96
N ASN A 143 12.72 -3.34 32.11
CA ASN A 143 14.16 -3.19 32.30
C ASN A 143 14.78 -4.52 32.75
N GLY A 144 15.75 -5.02 31.99
CA GLY A 144 16.59 -6.16 32.35
C GLY A 144 18.01 -5.75 32.74
N TYR A 145 18.56 -6.40 33.76
CA TYR A 145 19.96 -6.29 34.17
C TYR A 145 20.64 -7.66 34.13
N GLY A 146 21.85 -7.71 33.61
CA GLY A 146 22.69 -8.91 33.55
C GLY A 146 24.01 -8.73 34.30
N LYS A 147 24.45 -9.77 35.02
CA LYS A 147 25.80 -9.90 35.57
C LYS A 147 26.19 -11.38 35.58
N ASN A 148 27.41 -11.70 35.16
CA ASN A 148 27.97 -13.07 35.20
C ASN A 148 27.04 -14.12 34.53
N ALA A 149 26.50 -13.80 33.35
CA ALA A 149 25.51 -14.59 32.60
C ALA A 149 24.14 -14.82 33.30
N GLN A 150 23.91 -14.29 34.49
CA GLN A 150 22.59 -14.26 35.12
C GLN A 150 21.88 -12.94 34.79
N TRP A 151 20.66 -13.01 34.27
CA TRP A 151 19.84 -11.88 33.84
C TRP A 151 18.51 -11.86 34.59
N LYS A 152 18.01 -10.68 34.94
CA LYS A 152 16.75 -10.49 35.68
C LYS A 152 16.01 -9.23 35.28
N VAL A 153 14.71 -9.19 35.51
CA VAL A 153 13.91 -7.95 35.46
C VAL A 153 14.18 -7.13 36.72
N THR A 154 14.49 -5.83 36.55
CA THR A 154 14.78 -4.92 37.68
C THR A 154 13.70 -3.87 37.92
N ARG A 155 12.91 -3.56 36.90
CA ARG A 155 11.72 -2.69 36.97
C ARG A 155 10.88 -2.89 35.73
N ALA A 156 9.57 -2.99 35.88
CA ALA A 156 8.62 -3.02 34.77
C ALA A 156 7.51 -1.98 34.97
N CYS A 157 6.90 -1.55 33.88
CA CYS A 157 5.66 -0.79 33.86
C CYS A 157 4.72 -1.51 32.90
N TYR A 158 3.57 -1.95 33.41
CA TYR A 158 2.56 -2.73 32.69
C TYR A 158 1.39 -1.87 32.17
N LEU A 159 1.54 -0.55 32.19
CA LEU A 159 0.54 0.37 31.66
C LEU A 159 0.60 0.45 30.14
N HIS A 160 -0.57 0.56 29.50
CA HIS A 160 -0.72 0.81 28.07
C HIS A 160 -1.71 1.95 27.81
N ASN A 161 -1.40 2.84 26.88
CA ASN A 161 -2.31 3.90 26.39
C ASN A 161 -2.73 3.73 24.93
N HIS A 162 -2.44 2.57 24.34
CA HIS A 162 -2.84 2.19 22.97
C HIS A 162 -3.64 0.89 22.98
N TYR A 163 -4.45 0.68 21.94
CA TYR A 163 -5.16 -0.58 21.73
C TYR A 163 -4.15 -1.73 21.56
N LYS A 164 -4.42 -2.85 22.25
CA LYS A 164 -3.76 -4.15 22.05
C LYS A 164 -4.55 -4.98 21.02
N PHE A 165 -3.98 -6.08 20.55
CA PHE A 165 -4.56 -7.03 19.57
C PHE A 165 -4.80 -6.48 18.15
N ILE A 166 -4.46 -5.22 17.85
CA ILE A 166 -4.55 -4.68 16.48
C ILE A 166 -3.60 -5.42 15.53
N GLY A 167 -4.14 -5.98 14.45
CA GLY A 167 -3.39 -6.75 13.45
C GLY A 167 -3.05 -8.19 13.84
N TRP A 168 -3.63 -8.71 14.94
CA TRP A 168 -3.49 -10.11 15.33
C TRP A 168 -4.63 -10.95 14.76
N ARG A 169 -4.31 -12.11 14.19
CA ARG A 169 -5.32 -13.14 13.90
C ARG A 169 -5.60 -13.89 15.19
N VAL A 170 -6.85 -13.87 15.65
CA VAL A 170 -7.30 -14.78 16.71
C VAL A 170 -7.28 -16.19 16.13
N VAL A 171 -6.30 -17.00 16.54
CA VAL A 171 -6.42 -18.45 16.43
C VAL A 171 -7.35 -18.86 17.56
N ALA A 172 -8.63 -19.07 17.25
CA ALA A 172 -9.54 -19.69 18.20
C ALA A 172 -8.96 -21.07 18.55
N ALA A 173 -8.78 -21.34 19.83
CA ALA A 173 -8.56 -22.71 20.28
C ALA A 173 -9.79 -23.54 19.87
N PRO A 174 -9.61 -24.81 19.44
CA PRO A 174 -10.76 -25.68 19.23
C PRO A 174 -11.51 -25.79 20.56
N LEU A 175 -12.80 -25.45 20.57
CA LEU A 175 -13.67 -25.78 21.68
C LEU A 175 -13.62 -27.31 21.87
N PRO A 176 -13.53 -27.82 23.12
CA PRO A 176 -13.72 -29.24 23.35
C PRO A 176 -15.11 -29.61 22.84
N ALA A 177 -15.20 -30.70 22.07
CA ALA A 177 -16.47 -31.20 21.58
C ALA A 177 -17.25 -31.77 22.76
N GLU A 178 -18.19 -30.98 23.30
CA GLU A 178 -19.15 -31.49 24.29
C GLU A 178 -20.07 -32.51 23.63
N ILE A 179 -19.97 -33.73 24.13
CA ILE A 179 -20.87 -34.83 23.83
C ILE A 179 -22.24 -34.46 24.41
N PRO A 180 -23.35 -34.58 23.66
CA PRO A 180 -24.67 -34.33 24.23
C PRO A 180 -25.00 -35.42 25.25
N GLU A 181 -25.18 -35.07 26.52
CA GLU A 181 -25.85 -35.98 27.46
C GLU A 181 -27.35 -36.07 27.13
N PRO A 182 -27.93 -37.28 27.07
CA PRO A 182 -29.35 -37.45 26.77
C PRO A 182 -30.21 -37.13 28.00
N SER A 183 -31.29 -36.38 27.78
CA SER A 183 -32.34 -36.14 28.77
C SER A 183 -32.95 -37.45 29.28
N THR A 184 -33.04 -37.60 30.61
CA THR A 184 -33.70 -38.71 31.27
C THR A 184 -35.21 -38.71 31.04
N THR A 185 -35.75 -39.75 30.39
CA THR A 185 -37.14 -40.17 30.61
C THR A 185 -37.29 -41.69 30.49
N THR A 186 -37.38 -42.31 31.67
CA THR A 186 -38.03 -43.58 32.04
C THR A 186 -38.78 -44.36 30.93
N SER A 187 -38.38 -45.61 30.65
CA SER A 187 -39.15 -46.82 31.06
C SER A 187 -38.64 -48.16 30.48
N LEU A 188 -38.46 -49.13 31.40
CA LEU A 188 -38.81 -50.56 31.37
C LEU A 188 -38.44 -51.49 30.18
N SER A 189 -37.82 -52.62 30.56
CA SER A 189 -37.98 -53.98 29.98
C SER A 189 -37.45 -54.27 28.57
N THR A 190 -36.93 -55.44 28.21
CA THR A 190 -36.39 -56.64 28.92
C THR A 190 -35.80 -57.56 27.84
N ALA A 191 -34.77 -58.35 28.16
CA ALA A 191 -34.39 -59.64 27.53
C ALA A 191 -34.19 -59.71 25.98
N SER A 192 -33.09 -60.18 25.38
CA SER A 192 -32.14 -61.30 25.61
C SER A 192 -32.21 -62.33 24.47
N LEU A 193 -31.02 -62.81 24.08
CA LEU A 193 -30.67 -64.17 23.60
C LEU A 193 -30.62 -64.55 22.10
N VAL A 194 -29.57 -65.37 21.82
CA VAL A 194 -29.28 -66.30 20.70
C VAL A 194 -28.70 -65.66 19.40
N SER A 195 -27.37 -65.60 19.15
CA SER A 195 -26.38 -66.66 18.80
C SER A 195 -26.49 -67.23 17.35
N PRO A 196 -25.43 -67.83 16.74
CA PRO A 196 -23.97 -67.57 16.83
C PRO A 196 -23.13 -67.81 15.52
N ASN A 197 -21.80 -67.63 15.61
CA ASN A 197 -20.70 -68.27 14.82
C ASN A 197 -20.54 -67.89 13.31
N VAL A 198 -19.36 -67.98 12.66
CA VAL A 198 -18.18 -68.88 12.81
C VAL A 198 -16.81 -68.15 12.70
N THR A 199 -15.78 -68.78 13.29
CA THR A 199 -14.32 -68.44 13.39
C THR A 199 -13.50 -68.70 12.10
N GLU A 200 -12.25 -68.25 11.91
CA GLU A 200 -10.97 -68.74 12.51
C GLU A 200 -9.84 -67.69 12.46
N THR A 201 -9.15 -67.40 13.58
CA THR A 201 -7.78 -67.81 14.02
C THR A 201 -6.61 -67.42 13.09
N LYS A 202 -5.44 -66.94 13.56
CA LYS A 202 -4.60 -67.30 14.74
C LYS A 202 -3.95 -66.03 15.37
N HIS A 203 -3.98 -65.82 16.71
CA HIS A 203 -3.02 -66.31 17.74
C HIS A 203 -1.59 -65.73 17.57
N VAL A 204 -0.80 -65.30 18.58
CA VAL A 204 -0.86 -65.11 20.06
C VAL A 204 0.14 -63.95 20.40
N SER A 205 0.25 -63.28 21.56
CA SER A 205 -0.31 -63.41 22.93
C SER A 205 -0.51 -62.04 23.62
N THR A 206 -1.42 -62.00 24.59
CA THR A 206 -1.47 -61.05 25.72
C THR A 206 -0.70 -61.57 26.94
N THR A 207 -0.33 -60.70 27.88
CA THR A 207 -0.84 -60.73 29.28
C THR A 207 -0.49 -59.43 30.00
N THR A 208 -1.46 -58.88 30.74
CA THR A 208 -1.35 -57.65 31.52
C THR A 208 -1.64 -57.97 32.97
N LEU A 209 -0.92 -57.39 33.93
CA LEU A 209 -1.42 -57.22 35.30
C LEU A 209 -1.03 -55.86 35.88
N LYS A 210 -1.97 -55.26 36.61
CA LYS A 210 -1.85 -53.98 37.34
C LYS A 210 -1.62 -54.27 38.83
N LEU A 211 -0.88 -53.42 39.54
CA LEU A 211 -1.46 -52.48 40.53
C LEU A 211 -0.41 -51.51 41.13
N ALA A 212 -0.86 -50.26 41.34
CA ALA A 212 -0.47 -49.26 42.35
C ALA A 212 1.01 -49.02 42.78
N LEU A 213 1.53 -47.84 42.38
CA LEU A 213 2.18 -46.76 43.18
C LEU A 213 2.96 -47.11 44.48
N PRO A 214 4.15 -46.50 44.70
CA PRO A 214 4.21 -45.04 44.93
C PRO A 214 5.42 -44.26 44.36
N ILE A 215 5.31 -42.93 44.58
CA ILE A 215 6.24 -41.82 44.42
C ILE A 215 7.69 -42.15 44.83
N ASP A 216 8.70 -41.83 43.98
CA ASP A 216 9.70 -40.79 44.31
C ASP A 216 10.53 -40.32 43.08
N ALA A 217 11.27 -39.23 43.25
CA ALA A 217 11.98 -38.50 42.19
C ALA A 217 13.29 -39.14 41.72
N THR A 218 13.64 -38.96 40.44
CA THR A 218 15.02 -38.66 40.00
C THR A 218 15.08 -38.16 38.55
N GLU A 219 16.17 -37.47 38.22
CA GLU A 219 16.36 -36.72 36.98
C GLU A 219 16.45 -37.60 35.71
N SER A 220 15.96 -37.10 34.57
CA SER A 220 16.40 -37.61 33.27
C SER A 220 16.84 -36.47 32.34
N CYS A 221 18.05 -36.63 31.81
CA CYS A 221 18.77 -35.62 31.04
C CYS A 221 18.15 -35.42 29.65
N ALA A 222 17.86 -34.17 29.29
CA ALA A 222 17.42 -33.81 27.94
C ALA A 222 18.46 -34.22 26.89
N GLN A 223 18.13 -35.20 26.05
CA GLN A 223 19.04 -35.71 25.03
C GLN A 223 19.46 -34.62 24.05
N ARG A 224 20.74 -34.27 24.12
CA ARG A 224 21.39 -33.31 23.22
C ARG A 224 21.39 -33.88 21.79
N LEU A 225 20.56 -33.32 20.91
CA LEU A 225 20.55 -33.65 19.48
C LEU A 225 21.99 -33.61 18.93
N LYS A 226 22.52 -34.79 18.56
CA LYS A 226 23.90 -34.94 18.08
C LYS A 226 24.02 -34.25 16.72
N SER A 227 24.97 -33.32 16.60
CA SER A 227 25.28 -32.70 15.31
C SER A 227 25.87 -33.75 14.36
N GLN A 228 25.12 -34.17 13.35
CA GLN A 228 25.71 -34.89 12.22
C GLN A 228 26.65 -33.93 11.48
N ARG A 229 27.90 -34.33 11.28
CA ARG A 229 28.78 -33.68 10.31
C ARG A 229 28.28 -34.06 8.92
N ASN A 230 28.01 -33.06 8.07
CA ASN A 230 27.46 -33.28 6.74
C ASN A 230 28.26 -34.32 5.96
N THR A 231 27.58 -35.42 5.64
CA THR A 231 27.82 -36.17 4.41
C THR A 231 26.53 -36.13 3.58
N THR A 232 26.68 -36.22 2.27
CA THR A 232 25.59 -36.54 1.30
C THR A 232 24.44 -35.55 1.01
N MET A 233 24.48 -34.26 1.42
CA MET A 233 23.58 -33.25 0.82
C MET A 233 24.24 -32.43 -0.29
N SER A 234 23.62 -32.40 -1.47
CA SER A 234 24.12 -31.67 -2.64
C SER A 234 23.93 -30.15 -2.48
N MET A 235 24.77 -29.36 -3.16
CA MET A 235 24.65 -27.89 -3.20
C MET A 235 23.24 -27.45 -3.61
N LYS A 236 22.65 -28.12 -4.61
CA LYS A 236 21.30 -27.85 -5.12
C LYS A 236 20.23 -28.11 -4.06
N ALA A 237 20.39 -29.14 -3.21
CA ALA A 237 19.48 -29.39 -2.09
C ALA A 237 19.59 -28.32 -1.00
N LEU A 238 20.81 -27.90 -0.63
CA LEU A 238 21.02 -26.81 0.33
C LEU A 238 20.46 -25.47 -0.17
N CYS A 239 20.60 -25.16 -1.47
CA CYS A 239 20.05 -23.94 -2.06
C CYS A 239 18.51 -23.97 -2.13
N ARG A 240 17.90 -25.13 -2.39
CA ARG A 240 16.44 -25.32 -2.30
C ARG A 240 15.92 -25.07 -0.87
N ILE A 241 16.55 -25.64 0.15
CA ILE A 241 16.17 -25.41 1.55
C ILE A 241 16.20 -23.91 1.88
N VAL A 242 17.29 -23.22 1.51
CA VAL A 242 17.42 -21.78 1.75
C VAL A 242 16.37 -20.98 0.97
N SER A 243 16.07 -21.34 -0.28
CA SER A 243 15.05 -20.66 -1.10
C SER A 243 13.64 -20.84 -0.56
N ASN A 244 13.31 -22.04 -0.06
CA ASN A 244 12.00 -22.36 0.49
C ASN A 244 11.77 -21.61 1.81
N ASP A 245 12.71 -21.65 2.76
CA ASP A 245 12.59 -20.92 4.03
C ASP A 245 12.51 -19.39 3.83
N VAL A 246 13.23 -18.86 2.83
CA VAL A 246 13.17 -17.44 2.42
C VAL A 246 11.81 -17.04 1.85
N SER A 247 11.07 -18.00 1.27
CA SER A 247 9.73 -17.78 0.72
C SER A 247 8.63 -17.82 1.79
N ILE A 248 8.93 -18.27 3.01
CA ILE A 248 7.97 -18.48 4.10
C ILE A 248 8.06 -17.38 5.18
N ASP A 249 9.22 -16.73 5.36
CA ASP A 249 9.49 -15.78 6.45
C ASP A 249 9.40 -14.32 5.93
N PRO A 250 8.33 -13.53 6.25
CA PRO A 250 8.10 -12.19 5.65
C PRO A 250 9.18 -11.14 5.95
N ILE A 251 10.08 -11.44 6.88
CA ILE A 251 11.21 -10.59 7.29
C ILE A 251 12.48 -10.92 6.48
N ALA A 252 12.50 -12.03 5.74
CA ALA A 252 13.66 -12.52 4.98
C ALA A 252 13.45 -12.60 3.46
N SER A 253 12.31 -12.11 2.95
CA SER A 253 11.77 -12.26 1.57
C SER A 253 12.60 -11.63 0.44
N THR A 254 13.83 -11.22 0.70
CA THR A 254 14.74 -10.59 -0.25
C THR A 254 16.04 -11.37 -0.34
N LEU A 255 16.18 -12.16 -1.41
CA LEU A 255 17.42 -12.87 -1.77
C LEU A 255 18.72 -12.03 -1.62
N PRO A 256 18.74 -10.72 -1.96
CA PRO A 256 19.91 -9.87 -1.74
C PRO A 256 20.40 -9.76 -0.27
N TYR A 257 19.48 -9.82 0.72
CA TYR A 257 19.79 -9.70 2.16
C TYR A 257 20.22 -11.02 2.82
N LEU A 258 20.27 -12.13 2.06
CA LEU A 258 20.91 -13.36 2.51
C LEU A 258 22.43 -13.13 2.64
N ASP A 259 22.87 -12.65 3.81
CA ASP A 259 24.27 -12.68 4.19
C ASP A 259 24.69 -14.10 4.60
N GLY A 260 26.01 -14.33 4.69
CA GLY A 260 26.53 -15.63 5.08
C GLY A 260 26.12 -16.07 6.50
N LYS A 261 25.58 -15.18 7.33
CA LYS A 261 25.06 -15.49 8.68
C LYS A 261 23.59 -15.91 8.62
N ALA A 262 22.78 -15.30 7.76
CA ALA A 262 21.38 -15.64 7.51
C ALA A 262 21.28 -17.04 6.88
N ILE A 263 22.05 -17.32 5.82
CA ILE A 263 22.11 -18.64 5.18
C ILE A 263 22.49 -19.72 6.20
N ARG A 264 23.47 -19.44 7.06
CA ARG A 264 23.89 -20.35 8.15
C ARG A 264 22.81 -20.54 9.21
N ARG A 265 22.04 -19.50 9.54
CA ARG A 265 20.94 -19.54 10.52
C ARG A 265 19.76 -20.36 10.00
N ILE A 266 19.40 -20.19 8.73
CA ILE A 266 18.35 -20.94 8.03
C ILE A 266 18.70 -22.43 8.05
N LEU A 267 19.86 -22.79 7.51
CA LEU A 267 20.29 -24.19 7.46
C LEU A 267 20.46 -24.81 8.85
N LEU A 268 20.89 -24.04 9.85
CA LEU A 268 20.97 -24.51 11.24
C LEU A 268 19.60 -24.79 11.87
N ARG A 269 18.54 -24.02 11.54
CA ARG A 269 17.15 -24.33 11.95
C ARG A 269 16.72 -25.69 11.40
N GLN A 270 17.13 -26.00 10.17
CA GLN A 270 16.87 -27.26 9.46
C GLN A 270 17.87 -28.38 9.82
N GLY A 271 18.64 -28.25 10.92
CA GLY A 271 19.59 -29.26 11.39
C GLY A 271 20.93 -29.31 10.65
N HIS A 272 21.15 -28.50 9.60
CA HIS A 272 22.35 -28.53 8.78
C HIS A 272 23.40 -27.51 9.25
N THR A 273 24.60 -27.98 9.59
CA THR A 273 25.73 -27.11 9.97
C THR A 273 26.63 -26.86 8.76
N ILE A 274 26.90 -25.60 8.40
CA ILE A 274 27.79 -25.27 7.28
C ILE A 274 28.88 -24.26 7.65
N ASN A 275 30.01 -24.31 6.95
CA ASN A 275 31.10 -23.35 7.11
C ASN A 275 30.87 -22.04 6.32
N HIS A 276 31.69 -21.02 6.55
CA HIS A 276 31.54 -19.72 5.89
C HIS A 276 31.74 -19.78 4.36
N MET A 277 32.66 -20.64 3.90
CA MET A 277 32.91 -20.84 2.46
C MET A 277 31.72 -21.45 1.75
N MET A 278 31.06 -22.43 2.37
CA MET A 278 29.83 -23.05 1.86
C MET A 278 28.68 -22.03 1.82
N ALA A 279 28.53 -21.20 2.85
CA ALA A 279 27.53 -20.13 2.86
C ALA A 279 27.76 -19.10 1.73
N SER A 280 29.03 -18.77 1.44
CA SER A 280 29.41 -17.91 0.32
C SER A 280 29.12 -18.56 -1.05
N ARG A 281 29.40 -19.87 -1.20
CA ARG A 281 29.05 -20.64 -2.42
C ARG A 281 27.54 -20.71 -2.64
N ILE A 282 26.75 -20.96 -1.59
CA ILE A 282 25.28 -20.93 -1.63
C ILE A 282 24.79 -19.54 -2.03
N LYS A 283 25.31 -18.46 -1.40
CA LYS A 283 24.95 -17.08 -1.78
C LYS A 283 25.19 -16.82 -3.27
N ARG A 284 26.35 -17.23 -3.79
CA ARG A 284 26.68 -17.06 -5.21
C ARG A 284 25.73 -17.86 -6.10
N HIS A 285 25.49 -19.13 -5.81
CA HIS A 285 24.57 -19.97 -6.58
C HIS A 285 23.16 -19.38 -6.64
N LEU A 286 22.62 -18.93 -5.51
CA LEU A 286 21.31 -18.27 -5.44
C LEU A 286 21.27 -16.94 -6.23
N HIS A 287 22.37 -16.18 -6.23
CA HIS A 287 22.49 -14.96 -7.03
C HIS A 287 22.57 -15.26 -8.54
N ASP A 288 23.27 -16.33 -8.93
CA ASP A 288 23.39 -16.72 -10.33
C ASP A 288 22.07 -17.36 -10.85
N GLU A 289 21.34 -18.12 -10.01
CA GLU A 289 19.98 -18.57 -10.29
C GLU A 289 18.98 -17.39 -10.42
N HIS A 290 19.13 -16.35 -9.60
CA HIS A 290 18.32 -15.11 -9.71
C HIS A 290 18.61 -14.36 -11.01
N LEU A 291 19.90 -14.12 -11.34
CA LEU A 291 20.27 -13.50 -12.62
C LEU A 291 19.81 -14.33 -13.83
N ALA A 292 19.85 -15.66 -13.74
CA ALA A 292 19.33 -16.53 -14.79
C ALA A 292 17.80 -16.36 -14.98
N LYS A 293 17.03 -16.25 -13.89
CA LYS A 293 15.58 -15.97 -13.97
C LYS A 293 15.28 -14.61 -14.59
N VAL A 294 16.00 -13.56 -14.18
CA VAL A 294 15.90 -12.22 -14.80
C VAL A 294 16.20 -12.33 -16.29
N ARG A 295 17.32 -12.96 -16.68
CA ARG A 295 17.70 -13.13 -18.09
C ARG A 295 16.63 -13.85 -18.91
N LEU A 296 16.11 -14.97 -18.42
CA LEU A 296 15.01 -15.69 -19.09
C LEU A 296 13.76 -14.81 -19.27
N SER A 297 13.44 -13.95 -18.30
CA SER A 297 12.30 -13.03 -18.40
C SER A 297 12.45 -12.03 -19.56
N PHE A 298 13.65 -11.53 -19.82
CA PHE A 298 13.91 -10.71 -21.01
C PHE A 298 13.94 -11.54 -22.30
N GLN A 299 14.60 -12.72 -22.28
CA GLN A 299 14.80 -13.55 -23.48
C GLN A 299 13.50 -14.19 -24.02
N TYR A 300 12.45 -14.31 -23.21
CA TYR A 300 11.12 -14.72 -23.69
C TYR A 300 10.20 -13.55 -24.09
N LEU A 301 10.56 -12.30 -23.75
CA LEU A 301 9.66 -11.15 -23.88
C LEU A 301 9.23 -10.90 -25.33
N SER A 302 10.17 -10.92 -26.28
CA SER A 302 9.90 -10.66 -27.70
C SER A 302 8.90 -11.66 -28.30
N SER A 303 9.13 -12.96 -28.04
CA SER A 303 8.24 -14.06 -28.45
C SER A 303 6.85 -13.93 -27.81
N TYR A 304 6.79 -13.59 -26.53
CA TYR A 304 5.53 -13.42 -25.80
C TYR A 304 4.68 -12.27 -26.37
N LEU A 305 5.29 -11.09 -26.58
CA LEU A 305 4.57 -9.94 -27.12
C LEU A 305 4.12 -10.17 -28.57
N HIS A 306 4.93 -10.83 -29.40
CA HIS A 306 4.52 -11.27 -30.74
C HIS A 306 3.27 -12.17 -30.69
N LEU A 307 3.31 -13.26 -29.90
CA LEU A 307 2.19 -14.22 -29.82
C LEU A 307 0.90 -13.58 -29.28
N VAL A 308 1.00 -12.66 -28.32
CA VAL A 308 -0.20 -11.93 -27.85
C VAL A 308 -0.72 -10.98 -28.92
N ALA A 309 0.13 -10.30 -29.69
CA ALA A 309 -0.31 -9.46 -30.81
C ALA A 309 -0.96 -10.29 -31.93
N GLU A 310 -0.41 -11.46 -32.27
CA GLU A 310 -0.98 -12.40 -33.24
C GLU A 310 -2.39 -12.87 -32.83
N LYS A 311 -2.63 -13.13 -31.54
CA LYS A 311 -3.96 -13.48 -31.01
C LYS A 311 -4.91 -12.29 -30.83
N ASN A 312 -4.42 -11.06 -30.96
CA ASN A 312 -5.22 -9.85 -30.82
C ASN A 312 -4.92 -8.87 -31.99
N PRO A 313 -5.40 -9.18 -33.21
CA PRO A 313 -5.13 -8.37 -34.40
C PRO A 313 -5.37 -6.87 -34.20
N GLY A 314 -4.48 -6.05 -34.77
CA GLY A 314 -4.45 -4.60 -34.56
C GLY A 314 -3.66 -4.17 -33.32
N SER A 315 -3.26 -5.08 -32.43
CA SER A 315 -2.42 -4.71 -31.28
C SER A 315 -0.99 -4.41 -31.73
N PHE A 316 -0.41 -3.33 -31.22
CA PHE A 316 0.94 -2.91 -31.58
C PHE A 316 1.93 -3.35 -30.51
N TYR A 317 3.06 -3.92 -30.93
CA TYR A 317 4.17 -4.23 -30.04
C TYR A 317 5.50 -3.91 -30.72
N ARG A 318 6.53 -3.64 -29.91
CA ARG A 318 7.88 -3.37 -30.42
C ARG A 318 8.89 -3.76 -29.34
N VAL A 319 9.97 -4.42 -29.73
CA VAL A 319 11.12 -4.73 -28.87
C VAL A 319 12.39 -4.32 -29.59
N GLU A 320 13.29 -3.65 -28.89
CA GLU A 320 14.57 -3.18 -29.43
C GLU A 320 15.74 -3.66 -28.58
N THR A 321 16.80 -4.06 -29.28
CA THR A 321 18.11 -4.39 -28.73
C THR A 321 19.17 -3.50 -29.36
N ARG A 322 20.22 -3.16 -28.61
CA ARG A 322 21.35 -2.37 -29.11
C ARG A 322 22.18 -3.19 -30.09
N ALA A 323 22.28 -2.71 -31.33
CA ALA A 323 22.87 -3.44 -32.44
C ALA A 323 24.35 -3.85 -32.24
N CYS A 324 25.13 -3.10 -31.44
CA CYS A 324 26.56 -3.40 -31.26
C CYS A 324 26.86 -4.54 -30.26
N ASP A 325 25.93 -4.87 -29.35
CA ASP A 325 26.19 -5.85 -28.30
C ASP A 325 25.01 -6.75 -27.91
N GLY A 326 23.82 -6.57 -28.49
CA GLY A 326 22.63 -7.40 -28.24
C GLY A 326 21.97 -7.14 -26.89
N VAL A 327 22.26 -6.01 -26.24
CA VAL A 327 21.64 -5.65 -24.95
C VAL A 327 20.25 -5.08 -25.18
N PHE A 328 19.26 -5.54 -24.41
CA PHE A 328 17.90 -4.97 -24.39
C PHE A 328 17.91 -3.46 -24.15
N THR A 329 17.15 -2.70 -24.94
CA THR A 329 17.01 -1.24 -24.75
C THR A 329 15.60 -0.83 -24.35
N ARG A 330 14.57 -1.37 -25.02
CA ARG A 330 13.16 -1.04 -24.76
C ARG A 330 12.17 -2.04 -25.36
N ALA A 331 11.00 -2.12 -24.75
CA ALA A 331 9.85 -2.88 -25.23
C ALA A 331 8.55 -2.10 -25.00
N LEU A 332 7.55 -2.33 -25.85
CA LEU A 332 6.25 -1.65 -25.85
C LEU A 332 5.14 -2.64 -26.20
N PHE A 333 3.98 -2.49 -25.57
CA PHE A 333 2.74 -3.11 -26.03
C PHE A 333 1.53 -2.16 -25.88
N ILE A 334 0.72 -2.10 -26.93
CA ILE A 334 -0.53 -1.34 -27.04
C ILE A 334 -1.63 -2.33 -27.47
N PRO A 335 -2.50 -2.80 -26.54
CA PRO A 335 -3.60 -3.68 -26.90
C PRO A 335 -4.62 -2.94 -27.77
N TYR A 336 -5.01 -3.53 -28.90
CA TYR A 336 -6.04 -2.94 -29.77
C TYR A 336 -7.35 -2.69 -29.01
N ALA A 337 -7.70 -3.60 -28.11
CA ALA A 337 -8.95 -3.54 -27.36
C ALA A 337 -9.07 -2.30 -26.45
N THR A 338 -7.98 -1.86 -25.81
CA THR A 338 -7.96 -0.63 -25.01
C THR A 338 -7.67 0.61 -25.85
N LEU A 339 -6.92 0.47 -26.95
CA LEU A 339 -6.69 1.55 -27.91
C LEU A 339 -7.99 2.03 -28.57
N GLN A 340 -8.86 1.10 -28.97
CA GLN A 340 -10.18 1.41 -29.55
C GLN A 340 -11.13 2.15 -28.60
N ALA A 341 -10.86 2.16 -27.29
CA ALA A 341 -11.65 2.93 -26.32
C ALA A 341 -11.34 4.44 -26.35
N VAL A 342 -10.12 4.83 -26.76
CA VAL A 342 -9.61 6.21 -26.67
C VAL A 342 -10.53 7.27 -27.32
N PRO A 343 -11.14 7.06 -28.51
CA PRO A 343 -12.05 8.03 -29.12
C PRO A 343 -13.39 8.21 -28.39
N TYR A 344 -13.79 7.25 -27.54
CA TYR A 344 -15.03 7.27 -26.75
C TYR A 344 -14.80 7.78 -25.32
N CYS A 345 -13.53 7.95 -24.92
CA CYS A 345 -13.14 8.53 -23.65
C CYS A 345 -13.14 10.06 -23.69
N ARG A 346 -12.91 10.69 -22.52
CA ARG A 346 -12.68 12.14 -22.45
C ARG A 346 -11.37 12.49 -23.20
N PRO A 347 -11.26 13.70 -23.78
CA PRO A 347 -10.05 14.16 -24.49
C PRO A 347 -8.91 14.53 -23.53
N ILE A 348 -8.57 13.62 -22.62
CA ILE A 348 -7.46 13.74 -21.66
C ILE A 348 -6.60 12.48 -21.69
N VAL A 349 -5.29 12.65 -21.56
CA VAL A 349 -4.33 11.54 -21.52
C VAL A 349 -3.35 11.71 -20.37
N SER A 350 -3.24 10.67 -19.55
CA SER A 350 -2.22 10.52 -18.51
C SER A 350 -0.97 9.95 -19.15
N LEU A 351 0.18 10.59 -18.90
CA LEU A 351 1.51 10.04 -19.15
C LEU A 351 2.27 10.02 -17.82
N ASP A 352 2.73 8.83 -17.42
CA ASP A 352 3.36 8.65 -16.12
C ASP A 352 4.46 7.59 -16.17
N ARG A 353 5.37 7.64 -15.20
CA ARG A 353 6.36 6.58 -14.98
C ARG A 353 5.92 5.69 -13.82
N LEU A 354 6.03 4.39 -13.99
CA LEU A 354 5.76 3.41 -12.94
C LEU A 354 7.08 3.09 -12.22
N SER A 355 7.28 3.76 -11.08
CA SER A 355 8.41 3.51 -10.18
C SER A 355 8.16 2.27 -9.30
N PRO A 356 9.10 1.32 -9.20
CA PRO A 356 8.98 0.17 -8.31
C PRO A 356 9.20 0.58 -6.83
N SER A 357 8.12 1.06 -6.20
CA SER A 357 7.97 1.42 -4.77
C SER A 357 8.73 2.66 -4.28
N GLU A 358 7.97 3.63 -3.74
CA GLU A 358 8.49 4.82 -3.03
C GLU A 358 8.65 4.58 -1.50
N SER A 359 8.70 3.31 -1.09
CA SER A 359 8.88 2.93 0.32
C SER A 359 10.32 3.13 0.76
N GLY A 360 10.70 4.38 1.08
CA GLY A 360 12.07 4.89 1.32
C GLY A 360 12.99 4.13 2.30
N LYS A 361 13.34 2.90 1.96
CA LYS A 361 14.43 2.10 2.49
C LYS A 361 15.07 1.42 1.30
N ARG A 362 16.37 1.71 1.10
CA ARG A 362 17.21 1.12 0.07
C ARG A 362 17.23 -0.41 0.20
N ASP A 363 16.25 -1.05 -0.40
CA ASP A 363 16.10 -2.50 -0.48
C ASP A 363 16.76 -2.94 -1.78
N THR A 364 17.74 -3.82 -1.71
CA THR A 364 18.59 -4.16 -2.88
C THR A 364 17.88 -4.87 -4.05
N LEU A 365 16.57 -5.14 -3.96
CA LEU A 365 15.74 -5.44 -5.14
C LEU A 365 15.50 -4.17 -5.99
N GLU A 366 15.34 -3.00 -5.37
CA GLU A 366 15.33 -1.70 -6.05
C GLU A 366 16.60 -1.53 -6.87
N HIS A 367 17.73 -2.15 -6.51
CA HIS A 367 18.99 -2.02 -7.23
C HIS A 367 19.05 -2.80 -8.55
N ASP A 368 18.37 -3.95 -8.64
CA ASP A 368 18.24 -4.67 -9.91
C ASP A 368 17.15 -4.02 -10.77
N ASP A 369 16.00 -3.63 -10.19
CA ASP A 369 14.93 -2.95 -10.93
C ASP A 369 15.38 -1.57 -11.48
N THR A 370 16.07 -0.74 -10.69
CA THR A 370 16.66 0.54 -11.18
C THR A 370 17.71 0.38 -12.28
N ARG A 371 18.26 -0.82 -12.48
CA ARG A 371 19.16 -1.14 -13.61
C ARG A 371 18.44 -1.77 -14.79
N CYS A 372 17.34 -2.48 -14.55
CA CYS A 372 16.58 -3.17 -15.61
C CYS A 372 15.64 -2.24 -16.39
N GLY A 373 15.43 -1.03 -15.88
CA GLY A 373 14.73 0.05 -16.57
C GLY A 373 13.54 0.60 -15.79
N VAL A 374 12.84 1.53 -16.43
CA VAL A 374 11.64 2.20 -15.93
C VAL A 374 10.48 1.90 -16.87
N PHE A 375 9.29 1.69 -16.31
CA PHE A 375 8.09 1.53 -17.10
C PHE A 375 7.41 2.88 -17.36
N LEU A 376 7.05 3.15 -18.61
CA LEU A 376 6.22 4.27 -19.05
C LEU A 376 4.77 3.77 -19.22
N LYS A 377 3.81 4.62 -18.88
CA LYS A 377 2.36 4.34 -18.87
C LYS A 377 1.63 5.41 -19.68
N ALA A 378 0.67 5.01 -20.50
CA ALA A 378 -0.35 5.91 -21.02
C ALA A 378 -1.76 5.43 -20.64
N ALA A 379 -2.61 6.35 -20.16
CA ALA A 379 -3.96 6.05 -19.72
C ALA A 379 -4.96 7.16 -20.08
N VAL A 380 -6.24 6.79 -20.23
CA VAL A 380 -7.38 7.71 -20.42
C VAL A 380 -8.44 7.45 -19.34
N LYS A 381 -9.43 8.35 -19.23
CA LYS A 381 -10.65 8.17 -18.44
C LYS A 381 -11.87 8.20 -19.35
N ASP A 382 -12.78 7.25 -19.19
CA ASP A 382 -14.09 7.32 -19.83
C ASP A 382 -15.02 8.32 -19.11
N TRP A 383 -16.24 8.47 -19.62
CA TRP A 383 -17.23 9.38 -19.05
C TRP A 383 -17.75 8.95 -17.67
N ASN A 384 -17.54 7.70 -17.25
CA ASN A 384 -17.87 7.15 -15.94
C ASN A 384 -16.70 7.26 -14.93
N ASP A 385 -15.68 8.08 -15.20
CA ASP A 385 -14.45 8.21 -14.39
C ASP A 385 -13.62 6.92 -14.29
N ASP A 386 -13.90 5.93 -15.13
CA ASP A 386 -13.21 4.64 -15.16
C ASP A 386 -11.91 4.75 -15.98
N VAL A 387 -10.79 4.38 -15.35
CA VAL A 387 -9.47 4.45 -16.00
C VAL A 387 -9.27 3.30 -16.97
N ILE A 388 -8.66 3.59 -18.12
CA ILE A 388 -8.20 2.62 -19.11
C ILE A 388 -6.71 2.88 -19.37
N VAL A 389 -5.82 1.97 -18.93
CA VAL A 389 -4.41 1.98 -19.32
C VAL A 389 -4.32 1.31 -20.69
N PHE A 390 -3.99 2.07 -21.73
CA PHE A 390 -4.01 1.60 -23.12
C PHE A 390 -2.62 1.30 -23.69
N ALA A 391 -1.54 1.77 -23.04
CA ALA A 391 -0.18 1.41 -23.42
C ALA A 391 0.76 1.33 -22.21
N ILE A 392 1.70 0.39 -22.27
CA ILE A 392 2.88 0.37 -21.40
C ILE A 392 4.15 0.12 -22.22
N ALA A 393 5.26 0.69 -21.76
CA ALA A 393 6.59 0.41 -22.31
C ALA A 393 7.61 0.23 -21.19
N LEU A 394 8.53 -0.73 -21.32
CA LEU A 394 9.76 -0.78 -20.53
C LEU A 394 10.87 -0.09 -21.31
N VAL A 395 11.55 0.87 -20.70
CA VAL A 395 12.70 1.58 -21.30
C VAL A 395 13.90 1.52 -20.36
N ALA A 396 15.12 1.50 -20.89
CA ALA A 396 16.34 1.41 -20.09
C ALA A 396 16.47 2.54 -19.04
N GLU A 397 15.99 3.74 -19.35
CA GLU A 397 15.94 4.89 -18.45
C GLU A 397 14.89 5.91 -18.90
N GLU A 398 14.44 6.75 -17.96
CA GLU A 398 13.58 7.89 -18.28
C GLU A 398 14.41 9.02 -18.91
N HIS A 399 14.29 9.17 -20.23
CA HIS A 399 15.05 10.13 -21.02
C HIS A 399 14.21 10.61 -22.22
N GLN A 400 14.49 11.82 -22.73
CA GLN A 400 13.76 12.44 -23.85
C GLN A 400 13.58 11.48 -25.03
N ALA A 401 14.65 10.85 -25.52
CA ALA A 401 14.60 9.95 -26.68
C ALA A 401 13.76 8.65 -26.46
N ASN A 402 13.52 8.27 -25.20
CA ASN A 402 12.63 7.16 -24.86
C ASN A 402 11.18 7.61 -24.76
N TRP A 403 10.93 8.81 -24.25
CA TRP A 403 9.63 9.46 -24.31
C TRP A 403 9.20 9.76 -25.76
N GLU A 404 10.06 10.38 -26.57
CA GLU A 404 9.79 10.66 -27.99
C GLU A 404 9.44 9.38 -28.76
N TRP A 405 10.16 8.28 -28.53
CA TRP A 405 9.85 6.98 -29.12
C TRP A 405 8.49 6.43 -28.68
N PHE A 406 8.15 6.55 -27.39
CA PHE A 406 6.86 6.11 -26.86
C PHE A 406 5.71 6.96 -27.43
N LEU A 407 5.83 8.28 -27.38
CA LEU A 407 4.83 9.22 -27.94
C LEU A 407 4.69 9.05 -29.46
N THR A 408 5.79 8.84 -30.20
CA THR A 408 5.74 8.56 -31.63
C THR A 408 5.02 7.25 -31.93
N ALA A 409 5.21 6.22 -31.09
CA ALA A 409 4.46 4.98 -31.24
C ALA A 409 2.95 5.18 -30.99
N LEU A 410 2.57 6.01 -30.01
CA LEU A 410 1.17 6.40 -29.78
C LEU A 410 0.60 7.22 -30.95
N GLN A 411 1.36 8.19 -31.49
CA GLN A 411 0.99 9.00 -32.65
C GLN A 411 0.76 8.13 -33.89
N ASN A 412 1.65 7.16 -34.14
CA ASN A 412 1.60 6.27 -35.29
C ASN A 412 0.44 5.25 -35.23
N THR A 413 -0.30 5.15 -34.12
CA THR A 413 -1.55 4.39 -34.10
C THR A 413 -2.67 5.06 -34.90
N LEU A 414 -2.57 6.37 -35.15
CA LEU A 414 -3.56 7.20 -35.86
C LEU A 414 -5.00 7.10 -35.29
N ILE A 415 -5.15 6.65 -34.03
CA ILE A 415 -6.47 6.44 -33.41
C ILE A 415 -7.19 7.77 -33.11
N VAL A 416 -6.44 8.79 -32.72
CA VAL A 416 -6.87 10.15 -32.43
C VAL A 416 -5.73 11.14 -32.72
N ASP A 417 -6.06 12.42 -32.86
CA ASP A 417 -5.07 13.49 -32.86
C ASP A 417 -4.73 13.92 -31.44
N TRP A 418 -3.61 13.42 -30.91
CA TRP A 418 -3.14 13.71 -29.55
C TRP A 418 -2.87 15.21 -29.30
N ASN A 419 -2.71 16.02 -30.35
CA ASN A 419 -2.62 17.48 -30.23
C ASN A 419 -3.91 18.13 -29.69
N GLN A 420 -5.04 17.42 -29.71
CA GLN A 420 -6.32 17.91 -29.23
C GLN A 420 -6.62 17.50 -27.77
N TYR A 421 -5.72 16.73 -27.15
CA TYR A 421 -5.88 16.18 -25.81
C TYR A 421 -5.22 17.07 -24.74
N THR A 422 -5.82 17.11 -23.55
CA THR A 422 -5.15 17.60 -22.34
C THR A 422 -4.22 16.52 -21.80
N VAL A 423 -2.92 16.77 -21.82
CA VAL A 423 -1.89 15.84 -21.35
C VAL A 423 -1.61 16.10 -19.87
N PHE A 424 -1.90 15.14 -19.01
CA PHE A 424 -1.49 15.13 -17.61
C PHE A 424 -0.17 14.40 -17.45
N ALA A 425 0.90 15.13 -17.13
CA ALA A 425 2.25 14.61 -17.10
C ALA A 425 3.12 15.31 -16.05
N GLY A 426 4.11 14.59 -15.49
CA GLY A 426 5.18 15.23 -14.73
C GLY A 426 6.10 16.08 -15.61
N ARG A 427 6.97 16.88 -14.99
CA ARG A 427 8.01 17.68 -15.67
C ARG A 427 9.35 16.95 -15.83
N THR A 428 9.31 15.62 -15.80
CA THR A 428 10.49 14.79 -15.55
C THR A 428 11.35 14.54 -16.79
N CYS A 429 12.55 14.00 -16.56
CA CYS A 429 13.68 13.79 -17.48
C CYS A 429 13.31 13.65 -18.97
N GLY A 430 13.14 14.80 -19.64
CA GLY A 430 12.92 14.91 -21.07
C GLY A 430 11.48 14.72 -21.57
N LEU A 431 10.49 14.49 -20.70
CA LEU A 431 9.08 14.35 -21.11
C LEU A 431 8.51 15.65 -21.67
N GLU A 432 8.70 16.77 -20.96
CA GLU A 432 8.26 18.11 -21.41
C GLU A 432 8.82 18.45 -22.81
N ARG A 433 10.10 18.11 -23.06
CA ARG A 433 10.73 18.29 -24.37
C ARG A 433 10.21 17.31 -25.42
N ALA A 434 9.96 16.05 -25.06
CA ALA A 434 9.39 15.06 -25.96
C ALA A 434 7.96 15.41 -26.40
N LEU A 435 7.15 15.97 -25.50
CA LEU A 435 5.83 16.52 -25.82
C LEU A 435 5.93 17.65 -26.84
N TYR A 436 6.83 18.61 -26.63
CA TYR A 436 7.08 19.68 -27.60
C TYR A 436 7.53 19.16 -28.97
N CYS A 437 8.31 18.08 -29.02
CA CYS A 437 8.77 17.49 -30.29
C CYS A 437 7.68 16.69 -31.04
N VAL A 438 6.83 15.94 -30.33
CA VAL A 438 5.90 14.98 -30.95
C VAL A 438 4.45 15.49 -30.99
N TRP A 439 4.00 16.19 -29.94
CA TRP A 439 2.65 16.73 -29.77
C TRP A 439 2.68 18.25 -29.47
N PRO A 440 3.26 19.08 -30.36
CA PRO A 440 3.56 20.50 -30.10
C PRO A 440 2.33 21.37 -29.79
N LEU A 441 1.12 20.93 -30.15
CA LEU A 441 -0.13 21.67 -29.93
C LEU A 441 -0.96 21.09 -28.77
N ALA A 442 -0.55 19.98 -28.15
CA ALA A 442 -1.23 19.41 -27.00
C ALA A 442 -1.06 20.30 -25.76
N SER A 443 -2.14 20.55 -25.02
CA SER A 443 -2.09 21.33 -23.78
C SER A 443 -1.59 20.46 -22.63
N HIS A 444 -0.42 20.78 -22.08
CA HIS A 444 0.22 20.04 -20.99
C HIS A 444 -0.16 20.60 -19.62
N HIS A 445 -0.89 19.83 -18.82
CA HIS A 445 -1.11 20.10 -17.40
C HIS A 445 -0.08 19.34 -16.56
N PHE A 446 0.63 20.05 -15.69
CA PHE A 446 1.55 19.47 -14.73
C PHE A 446 0.81 18.59 -13.74
N CYS A 447 1.34 17.39 -13.50
CA CYS A 447 0.82 16.51 -12.46
C CYS A 447 1.21 17.07 -11.08
N MET A 448 0.23 17.59 -10.34
CA MET A 448 0.46 18.26 -9.04
C MET A 448 1.18 17.36 -8.04
N ARG A 449 0.86 16.06 -8.02
CA ARG A 449 1.57 15.08 -7.20
C ARG A 449 3.08 15.09 -7.49
N ARG A 450 3.48 15.07 -8.77
CA ARG A 450 4.88 15.02 -9.20
C ARG A 450 5.59 16.36 -8.95
N LEU A 451 4.92 17.47 -9.23
CA LEU A 451 5.42 18.83 -8.97
C LEU A 451 5.68 19.03 -7.46
N ILE A 452 4.80 18.55 -6.59
CA ILE A 452 4.99 18.59 -5.14
C ILE A 452 6.14 17.65 -4.71
N GLU A 453 6.10 16.38 -5.11
CA GLU A 453 7.02 15.34 -4.60
C GLU A 453 8.44 15.41 -5.15
N GLU A 454 8.61 15.85 -6.40
CA GLU A 454 9.91 15.82 -7.08
C GLU A 454 10.52 17.19 -7.35
N ASP A 455 9.72 18.25 -7.40
CA ASP A 455 10.26 19.61 -7.55
C ASP A 455 10.23 20.35 -6.21
N LEU A 456 9.07 20.59 -5.60
CA LEU A 456 8.97 21.39 -4.37
C LEU A 456 9.64 20.73 -3.16
N GLU A 457 9.32 19.47 -2.82
CA GLU A 457 9.95 18.75 -1.69
C GLU A 457 11.48 18.59 -1.88
N ARG A 458 11.96 18.56 -3.13
CA ARG A 458 13.39 18.49 -3.48
C ARG A 458 14.08 19.84 -3.35
N ILE A 459 13.45 20.93 -3.80
CA ILE A 459 13.96 22.31 -3.69
C ILE A 459 14.08 22.71 -2.21
N GLN A 460 13.02 22.47 -1.42
CA GLN A 460 13.02 22.76 0.01
C GLN A 460 13.89 21.78 0.83
N ASN A 461 14.24 20.62 0.27
CA ASN A 461 14.94 19.51 0.96
C ASN A 461 14.22 19.09 2.27
N VAL A 462 12.90 19.26 2.30
CA VAL A 462 12.01 18.97 3.44
C VAL A 462 10.74 18.33 2.88
N ARG A 463 10.25 17.29 3.57
CA ARG A 463 8.98 16.65 3.22
C ARG A 463 7.83 17.51 3.76
N MET A 464 6.90 17.87 2.88
CA MET A 464 5.79 18.77 3.18
C MET A 464 4.68 18.07 3.96
N THR A 465 3.95 18.83 4.76
CA THR A 465 2.79 18.30 5.50
C THR A 465 1.64 18.04 4.54
N GLN A 466 0.75 17.09 4.89
CA GLN A 466 -0.43 16.79 4.06
C GLN A 466 -1.33 18.03 3.87
N ALA A 467 -1.47 18.87 4.90
CA ALA A 467 -2.22 20.13 4.81
C ALA A 467 -1.58 21.10 3.82
N THR A 468 -0.24 21.22 3.80
CA THR A 468 0.48 22.04 2.82
C THR A 468 0.31 21.51 1.39
N LYS A 469 0.45 20.18 1.19
CA LYS A 469 0.21 19.54 -0.12
C LYS A 469 -1.22 19.78 -0.60
N GLN A 470 -2.17 19.74 0.33
CA GLN A 470 -3.57 19.97 0.06
C GLN A 470 -3.85 21.41 -0.40
N HIS A 471 -3.34 22.40 0.35
CA HIS A 471 -3.51 23.82 0.03
C HIS A 471 -3.05 24.16 -1.39
N ILE A 472 -1.95 23.56 -1.85
CA ILE A 472 -1.43 23.71 -3.23
C ILE A 472 -2.40 23.11 -4.28
N VAL A 473 -3.07 22.00 -3.98
CA VAL A 473 -4.06 21.40 -4.89
C VAL A 473 -5.37 22.19 -4.88
N ASP A 474 -5.76 22.78 -3.74
CA ASP A 474 -6.89 23.73 -3.71
C ASP A 474 -6.61 24.96 -4.58
N MET A 475 -5.37 25.49 -4.54
CA MET A 475 -4.88 26.55 -5.46
C MET A 475 -4.93 26.11 -6.93
N ALA A 476 -4.49 24.89 -7.25
CA ALA A 476 -4.53 24.35 -8.61
C ALA A 476 -5.96 24.27 -9.19
N GLN A 477 -6.97 24.14 -8.33
CA GLN A 477 -8.38 24.01 -8.73
C GLN A 477 -9.14 25.35 -8.80
N CYS A 478 -8.52 26.47 -8.44
CA CYS A 478 -9.20 27.78 -8.40
C CYS A 478 -9.90 28.12 -9.72
N ALA A 479 -11.16 28.56 -9.61
CA ALA A 479 -11.99 28.97 -10.74
C ALA A 479 -11.75 30.43 -11.17
N SER A 480 -10.98 31.20 -10.39
CA SER A 480 -10.66 32.61 -10.68
C SER A 480 -9.30 33.01 -10.10
N GLU A 481 -8.73 34.09 -10.63
CA GLU A 481 -7.50 34.69 -10.10
C GLU A 481 -7.67 35.21 -8.67
N ALA A 482 -8.82 35.81 -8.34
CA ALA A 482 -9.11 36.27 -6.98
C ALA A 482 -9.14 35.13 -5.94
N GLU A 483 -9.72 33.97 -6.29
CA GLU A 483 -9.68 32.78 -5.42
C GLU A 483 -8.24 32.28 -5.21
N PHE A 484 -7.44 32.30 -6.28
CA PHE A 484 -6.04 31.89 -6.25
C PHE A 484 -5.18 32.83 -5.40
N ASP A 485 -5.34 34.15 -5.53
CA ASP A 485 -4.56 35.13 -4.78
C ASP A 485 -4.86 35.08 -3.28
N VAL A 486 -6.12 34.84 -2.89
CA VAL A 486 -6.51 34.60 -1.48
C VAL A 486 -5.80 33.35 -0.93
N LEU A 487 -5.82 32.23 -1.66
CA LEU A 487 -5.13 31.02 -1.22
C LEU A 487 -3.60 31.17 -1.26
N ARG A 488 -3.04 31.87 -2.25
CA ARG A 488 -1.60 32.15 -2.36
C ARG A 488 -1.12 32.99 -1.18
N HIS A 489 -1.86 34.05 -0.84
CA HIS A 489 -1.56 34.87 0.34
C HIS A 489 -1.66 34.05 1.64
N ALA A 490 -2.70 33.24 1.79
CA ALA A 490 -2.85 32.35 2.95
C ALA A 490 -1.73 31.30 3.05
N LEU A 491 -1.17 30.83 1.92
CA LEU A 491 0.01 29.96 1.93
C LEU A 491 1.28 30.73 2.29
N GLY A 492 1.43 31.97 1.82
CA GLY A 492 2.60 32.82 2.09
C GLY A 492 2.75 33.21 3.56
N THR A 493 1.65 33.31 4.32
CA THR A 493 1.73 33.50 5.78
C THR A 493 2.21 32.24 6.53
N ILE A 494 2.26 31.08 5.87
CA ILE A 494 2.73 29.80 6.41
C ILE A 494 4.15 29.50 5.91
N ASP A 495 4.40 29.64 4.61
CA ASP A 495 5.67 29.37 3.93
C ASP A 495 5.82 30.24 2.67
N ASP A 496 6.43 31.41 2.83
CA ASP A 496 6.71 32.36 1.74
C ASP A 496 7.74 31.84 0.72
N ALA A 497 8.67 30.97 1.17
CA ALA A 497 9.67 30.35 0.28
C ALA A 497 9.03 29.32 -0.65
N LEU A 498 8.03 28.58 -0.15
CA LEU A 498 7.18 27.71 -0.97
C LEU A 498 6.38 28.49 -2.02
N VAL A 499 5.76 29.60 -1.65
CA VAL A 499 5.03 30.46 -2.59
C VAL A 499 5.95 31.00 -3.67
N SER A 500 7.13 31.50 -3.27
CA SER A 500 8.17 31.95 -4.21
C SER A 500 8.57 30.84 -5.19
N SER A 501 8.71 29.60 -4.71
CA SER A 501 9.03 28.42 -5.55
C SER A 501 7.88 28.02 -6.49
N LEU A 502 6.62 28.26 -6.09
CA LEU A 502 5.43 28.01 -6.92
C LEU A 502 5.28 29.06 -8.03
N ASP A 503 5.65 30.32 -7.78
CA ASP A 503 5.59 31.39 -8.78
C ASP A 503 6.62 31.23 -9.92
N GLU A 504 7.67 30.40 -9.74
CA GLU A 504 8.57 29.99 -10.82
C GLU A 504 7.85 29.15 -11.90
N PHE A 505 6.70 28.57 -11.59
CA PHE A 505 5.92 27.73 -12.51
C PHE A 505 4.78 28.52 -13.16
N GLU A 506 4.78 28.57 -14.50
CA GLU A 506 3.73 29.25 -15.26
C GLU A 506 2.33 28.70 -14.90
N ARG A 507 1.51 29.54 -14.27
CA ARG A 507 0.17 29.19 -13.72
C ARG A 507 -0.72 28.45 -14.72
N SER A 508 -0.61 28.80 -16.00
CA SER A 508 -1.40 28.19 -17.08
C SER A 508 -1.18 26.69 -17.27
N HIS A 509 -0.12 26.12 -16.71
CA HIS A 509 0.17 24.68 -16.78
C HIS A 509 -0.26 23.92 -15.52
N TRP A 510 -0.75 24.58 -14.47
CA TRP A 510 -1.11 23.89 -13.21
C TRP A 510 -2.31 24.45 -12.46
N VAL A 511 -2.86 25.59 -12.88
CA VAL A 511 -4.04 26.24 -12.28
C VAL A 511 -5.19 26.28 -13.27
N LYS A 512 -6.35 25.72 -12.89
CA LYS A 512 -7.56 25.55 -13.72
C LYS A 512 -7.96 26.81 -14.50
N TYR A 513 -8.15 27.96 -13.83
CA TYR A 513 -8.58 29.19 -14.54
C TYR A 513 -7.56 29.67 -15.59
N ALA A 514 -6.26 29.59 -15.26
CA ALA A 514 -5.18 30.03 -16.14
C ALA A 514 -4.97 29.05 -17.30
N PHE A 515 -5.14 27.74 -17.04
CA PHE A 515 -5.13 26.69 -18.05
C PHE A 515 -6.26 26.89 -19.07
N TRP A 516 -7.50 27.14 -18.58
CA TRP A 516 -8.63 27.46 -19.44
C TRP A 516 -8.37 28.71 -20.28
N ALA A 517 -7.85 29.78 -19.67
CA ALA A 517 -7.56 31.04 -20.35
C ALA A 517 -6.54 30.90 -21.50
N LYS A 518 -5.47 30.12 -21.29
CA LYS A 518 -4.41 29.88 -22.30
C LYS A 518 -4.82 28.87 -23.37
N PHE A 519 -5.39 27.73 -22.98
CA PHE A 519 -5.57 26.58 -23.87
C PHE A 519 -6.99 26.36 -24.39
N ARG A 520 -8.02 26.88 -23.70
CA ARG A 520 -9.44 26.59 -23.98
C ARG A 520 -9.73 25.08 -24.03
N ARG A 521 -9.09 24.32 -23.14
CA ARG A 521 -9.24 22.87 -22.97
C ARG A 521 -9.69 22.54 -21.56
N SER A 522 -10.52 21.51 -21.44
CA SER A 522 -10.98 20.94 -20.17
C SER A 522 -9.87 20.15 -19.48
N THR A 523 -9.75 20.31 -18.15
CA THR A 523 -8.99 19.43 -17.25
C THR A 523 -9.89 18.38 -16.60
N PHE A 524 -11.21 18.55 -16.64
CA PHE A 524 -12.20 17.65 -16.02
C PHE A 524 -11.98 17.44 -14.51
N HIS A 525 -11.59 18.51 -13.80
CA HIS A 525 -11.14 18.49 -12.39
C HIS A 525 -9.92 17.59 -12.09
N GLU A 526 -9.31 16.96 -13.09
CA GLU A 526 -8.07 16.21 -12.90
C GLU A 526 -6.91 17.17 -12.62
N VAL A 527 -6.03 16.77 -11.70
CA VAL A 527 -4.82 17.52 -11.31
C VAL A 527 -3.58 16.61 -11.28
N THR A 528 -3.72 15.36 -11.72
CA THR A 528 -2.70 14.31 -11.58
C THR A 528 -2.67 13.39 -12.79
N ALA A 529 -1.47 12.95 -13.18
CA ALA A 529 -1.25 11.87 -14.13
C ALA A 529 -1.58 10.48 -13.53
N ASP A 530 -1.86 10.39 -12.23
CA ASP A 530 -2.44 9.17 -11.66
C ASP A 530 -3.97 9.23 -11.65
N PHE A 531 -4.56 8.99 -12.83
CA PHE A 531 -6.01 8.90 -13.00
C PHE A 531 -6.68 7.83 -12.11
N SER A 532 -5.93 6.89 -11.52
CA SER A 532 -6.52 5.85 -10.64
C SER A 532 -6.96 6.38 -9.27
N VAL A 533 -6.54 7.60 -8.92
CA VAL A 533 -7.02 8.34 -7.76
C VAL A 533 -8.48 8.78 -8.02
N LYS A 534 -9.43 8.18 -7.30
CA LYS A 534 -10.88 8.43 -7.48
C LYS A 534 -11.34 9.66 -6.73
N GLY A 535 -11.27 10.81 -7.40
CA GLY A 535 -11.85 12.05 -6.92
C GLY A 535 -11.11 12.64 -5.71
N PHE A 536 -11.55 13.82 -5.31
CA PHE A 536 -10.93 14.56 -4.21
C PHE A 536 -11.51 14.14 -2.83
N GLU A 537 -11.27 12.90 -2.42
CA GLU A 537 -11.31 12.58 -0.99
C GLU A 537 -10.14 13.31 -0.30
N ARG A 538 -10.34 13.86 0.90
CA ARG A 538 -9.32 14.69 1.61
C ARG A 538 -7.98 13.96 1.89
N ASP A 539 -7.96 12.64 1.79
CA ASP A 539 -6.79 11.77 1.94
C ASP A 539 -6.21 11.24 0.61
N ALA A 540 -6.81 11.57 -0.54
CA ALA A 540 -6.49 10.97 -1.84
C ALA A 540 -5.07 11.29 -2.36
N LEU A 541 -4.47 12.40 -1.91
CA LEU A 541 -3.10 12.81 -2.21
C LEU A 541 -2.06 12.11 -1.31
N LEU A 542 -2.46 11.21 -0.42
CA LEU A 542 -1.51 10.40 0.35
C LEU A 542 -0.64 9.58 -0.61
N PRO A 543 0.70 9.56 -0.46
CA PRO A 543 1.58 8.64 -1.19
C PRO A 543 1.21 7.17 -0.99
N GLN A 544 0.49 6.87 0.09
CA GLN A 544 -0.10 5.57 0.41
C GLN A 544 -1.25 5.20 -0.54
N HIS A 545 -2.07 6.16 -1.00
CA HIS A 545 -3.27 5.90 -1.81
C HIS A 545 -2.98 5.78 -3.30
N ALA A 546 -2.12 6.64 -3.87
CA ALA A 546 -1.52 6.39 -5.20
C ALA A 546 -0.83 5.01 -5.22
N THR A 547 -0.15 4.67 -4.12
CA THR A 547 0.45 3.34 -3.93
C THR A 547 -0.56 2.18 -3.87
N VAL A 548 -1.76 2.40 -3.34
CA VAL A 548 -2.82 1.38 -3.32
C VAL A 548 -3.48 1.24 -4.69
N ALA A 549 -3.78 2.35 -5.37
CA ALA A 549 -4.52 2.32 -6.63
C ALA A 549 -3.73 1.66 -7.79
N TYR A 550 -2.41 1.93 -7.91
CA TYR A 550 -1.59 1.17 -8.88
C TYR A 550 -1.50 -0.33 -8.53
N ARG A 551 -1.44 -0.68 -7.23
CA ARG A 551 -1.44 -2.09 -6.77
C ARG A 551 -2.79 -2.77 -6.99
N THR A 552 -3.88 -2.02 -6.99
CA THR A 552 -5.20 -2.55 -7.36
C THR A 552 -5.27 -2.84 -8.86
N TYR A 553 -4.72 -1.95 -9.72
CA TYR A 553 -4.76 -2.16 -11.18
C TYR A 553 -3.79 -3.24 -11.68
N PHE A 554 -2.56 -3.30 -11.18
CA PHE A 554 -1.55 -4.27 -11.63
C PHE A 554 -1.43 -5.52 -10.73
N GLY A 555 -2.11 -5.53 -9.57
CA GLY A 555 -2.08 -6.61 -8.59
C GLY A 555 -1.06 -6.40 -7.46
N THR A 556 -1.12 -7.28 -6.46
CA THR A 556 -0.25 -7.24 -5.27
C THR A 556 1.21 -7.64 -5.56
N ASN A 557 1.46 -8.33 -6.67
CA ASN A 557 2.81 -8.60 -7.15
C ASN A 557 3.40 -7.33 -7.75
N HIS A 558 4.48 -6.81 -7.15
CA HIS A 558 5.14 -5.59 -7.60
C HIS A 558 5.50 -5.65 -9.09
N PHE A 559 5.14 -4.59 -9.83
CA PHE A 559 5.50 -4.39 -11.22
C PHE A 559 7.02 -4.13 -11.30
N LYS A 560 7.78 -5.11 -11.79
CA LYS A 560 9.25 -5.14 -11.72
C LYS A 560 9.88 -5.13 -13.10
N SER A 561 10.74 -4.15 -13.37
CA SER A 561 11.54 -4.09 -14.60
C SER A 561 12.56 -5.22 -14.70
N SER A 562 12.98 -5.82 -13.57
CA SER A 562 13.80 -7.05 -13.56
C SER A 562 13.04 -8.32 -13.99
N HIS A 563 11.71 -8.29 -14.07
CA HIS A 563 10.87 -9.42 -14.48
C HIS A 563 9.86 -8.99 -15.55
N PRO A 564 10.31 -8.47 -16.70
CA PRO A 564 9.45 -7.79 -17.67
C PRO A 564 8.35 -8.69 -18.24
N LEU A 565 8.63 -9.98 -18.49
CA LEU A 565 7.61 -10.92 -18.98
C LEU A 565 6.39 -10.98 -18.05
N GLU A 566 6.64 -11.05 -16.75
CA GLU A 566 5.57 -11.14 -15.74
C GLU A 566 4.85 -9.80 -15.58
N ALA A 567 5.56 -8.67 -15.70
CA ALA A 567 4.95 -7.34 -15.70
C ALA A 567 4.01 -7.14 -16.90
N PHE A 568 4.47 -7.44 -18.13
CA PHE A 568 3.63 -7.38 -19.32
C PHE A 568 2.45 -8.39 -19.24
N TYR A 569 2.69 -9.63 -18.78
CA TYR A 569 1.61 -10.61 -18.55
C TYR A 569 0.57 -10.10 -17.55
N CYS A 570 0.97 -9.54 -16.40
CA CYS A 570 0.05 -8.98 -15.42
C CYS A 570 -0.80 -7.85 -16.00
N TYR A 571 -0.21 -6.93 -16.78
CA TYR A 571 -0.94 -5.88 -17.49
C TYR A 571 -1.98 -6.45 -18.47
N LEU A 572 -1.55 -7.37 -19.35
CA LEU A 572 -2.41 -7.93 -20.40
C LEU A 572 -3.51 -8.83 -19.82
N ARG A 573 -3.23 -9.52 -18.72
CA ARG A 573 -4.23 -10.27 -17.95
C ARG A 573 -5.26 -9.35 -17.31
N ASN A 574 -4.86 -8.18 -16.80
CA ASN A 574 -5.80 -7.20 -16.27
C ASN A 574 -6.71 -6.65 -17.38
N VAL A 575 -6.16 -6.36 -18.56
CA VAL A 575 -6.97 -5.98 -19.74
C VAL A 575 -7.99 -7.09 -20.10
N ALA A 576 -7.57 -8.34 -20.16
CA ALA A 576 -8.47 -9.48 -20.44
C ALA A 576 -9.60 -9.65 -19.39
N GLN A 577 -9.39 -9.18 -18.15
CA GLN A 577 -10.36 -9.30 -17.06
C GLN A 577 -11.30 -8.09 -16.97
N VAL A 578 -10.77 -6.86 -17.09
CA VAL A 578 -11.53 -5.63 -16.85
C VAL A 578 -12.52 -5.31 -17.97
N LEU A 579 -12.17 -5.53 -19.24
CA LEU A 579 -13.07 -5.16 -20.35
C LEU A 579 -14.38 -5.98 -20.32
N PRO A 580 -14.38 -7.33 -20.19
CA PRO A 580 -15.62 -8.10 -20.07
C PRO A 580 -16.40 -7.75 -18.81
N GLN A 581 -15.72 -7.59 -17.66
CA GLN A 581 -16.38 -7.25 -16.38
C GLN A 581 -17.14 -5.92 -16.45
N ARG A 582 -16.54 -4.87 -17.04
CA ARG A 582 -17.20 -3.56 -17.20
C ARG A 582 -18.40 -3.64 -18.15
N ARG A 583 -18.27 -4.39 -19.24
CA ARG A 583 -19.36 -4.62 -20.21
C ARG A 583 -20.53 -5.40 -19.58
N GLU A 584 -20.24 -6.48 -18.86
CA GLU A 584 -21.26 -7.33 -18.20
C GLU A 584 -21.97 -6.61 -17.05
N ALA A 585 -21.27 -5.79 -16.27
CA ALA A 585 -21.82 -5.04 -15.14
C ALA A 585 -22.95 -4.06 -15.53
N VAL A 586 -23.09 -3.72 -16.82
CA VAL A 586 -24.03 -2.71 -17.31
C VAL A 586 -24.88 -3.16 -18.50
N ILE A 587 -24.78 -4.43 -18.93
CA ILE A 587 -25.42 -4.94 -20.15
C ILE A 587 -26.95 -4.87 -20.15
N THR A 588 -27.56 -4.75 -18.97
CA THR A 588 -29.01 -4.60 -18.77
C THR A 588 -29.51 -3.15 -18.80
N ARG A 589 -28.61 -2.16 -18.84
CA ARG A 589 -28.98 -0.74 -18.89
C ARG A 589 -29.36 -0.32 -20.31
N ARG A 590 -30.24 0.69 -20.43
CA ARG A 590 -30.65 1.21 -21.74
C ARG A 590 -29.55 2.11 -22.32
N SER A 591 -29.32 2.02 -23.62
CA SER A 591 -28.23 2.72 -24.32
C SER A 591 -28.21 4.25 -24.11
N HIS A 592 -29.38 4.88 -23.99
CA HIS A 592 -29.54 6.33 -23.81
C HIS A 592 -29.48 6.79 -22.34
N GLU A 593 -29.35 5.89 -21.36
CA GLU A 593 -29.19 6.28 -19.97
C GLU A 593 -27.81 6.92 -19.76
N LEU A 594 -27.72 7.86 -18.80
CA LEU A 594 -26.44 8.37 -18.33
C LEU A 594 -25.62 7.25 -17.67
N VAL A 595 -24.30 7.30 -17.85
CA VAL A 595 -23.38 6.46 -17.08
C VAL A 595 -23.52 6.72 -15.57
N PRO A 596 -23.40 5.68 -14.70
CA PRO A 596 -23.70 5.79 -13.28
C PRO A 596 -23.10 6.99 -12.54
N ARG A 597 -21.84 7.35 -12.84
CA ARG A 597 -21.18 8.51 -12.21
C ARG A 597 -21.75 9.86 -12.63
N ARG A 598 -22.19 9.99 -13.89
CA ARG A 598 -22.76 11.24 -14.42
C ARG A 598 -24.22 11.42 -14.02
N ASP A 599 -24.97 10.32 -13.91
CA ASP A 599 -26.29 10.33 -13.26
C ASP A 599 -26.18 10.76 -11.79
N ALA A 600 -25.28 10.14 -11.01
CA ALA A 600 -25.07 10.52 -9.62
C ALA A 600 -24.66 12.01 -9.46
N GLN A 601 -23.72 12.49 -10.28
CA GLN A 601 -23.34 13.92 -10.32
C GLN A 601 -24.52 14.83 -10.70
N LEU A 602 -25.40 14.39 -11.61
CA LEU A 602 -26.58 15.15 -11.98
C LEU A 602 -27.56 15.26 -10.82
N GLN A 603 -27.81 14.17 -10.08
CA GLN A 603 -28.67 14.20 -8.89
C GLN A 603 -28.09 15.10 -7.79
N GLU A 604 -26.77 15.08 -7.58
CA GLU A 604 -26.09 15.99 -6.65
C GLU A 604 -26.23 17.46 -7.08
N ASN A 605 -25.95 17.78 -8.35
CA ASN A 605 -26.09 19.14 -8.87
C ASN A 605 -27.55 19.63 -8.85
N LEU A 606 -28.53 18.74 -9.06
CA LEU A 606 -29.97 19.05 -8.95
C LEU A 606 -30.41 19.36 -7.52
N GLN A 607 -29.85 18.68 -6.53
CA GLN A 607 -30.10 18.99 -5.11
C GLN A 607 -29.40 20.30 -4.72
N ALA A 608 -28.16 20.51 -5.17
CA ALA A 608 -27.43 21.74 -4.90
C ALA A 608 -28.06 22.98 -5.58
N SER A 609 -28.62 22.83 -6.79
CA SER A 609 -29.27 23.95 -7.50
C SER A 609 -30.49 24.50 -6.75
N GLN A 610 -31.19 23.69 -5.95
CA GLN A 610 -32.31 24.15 -5.11
C GLN A 610 -31.90 25.18 -4.04
N ARG A 611 -30.59 25.30 -3.75
CA ARG A 611 -30.03 26.26 -2.80
C ARG A 611 -29.39 27.46 -3.51
N CYS A 612 -29.79 27.74 -4.75
CA CYS A 612 -29.33 28.89 -5.51
C CYS A 612 -30.34 30.03 -5.49
N GLU A 613 -29.81 31.24 -5.39
CA GLU A 613 -30.51 32.49 -5.69
C GLU A 613 -30.09 32.98 -7.08
N SER A 614 -30.94 33.75 -7.74
CA SER A 614 -30.66 34.26 -9.08
C SER A 614 -31.27 35.61 -9.36
N ILE A 615 -30.54 36.43 -10.09
CA ILE A 615 -31.02 37.66 -10.72
C ILE A 615 -31.08 37.38 -12.23
N PRO A 616 -32.26 37.39 -12.86
CA PRO A 616 -32.36 37.30 -14.32
C PRO A 616 -31.77 38.57 -14.94
N CYS A 617 -30.99 38.40 -16.01
CA CYS A 617 -30.46 39.52 -16.77
C CYS A 617 -31.27 39.70 -18.06
N SER A 618 -30.71 39.34 -19.23
CA SER A 618 -31.43 39.34 -20.51
C SER A 618 -30.91 38.20 -21.40
N ASN A 619 -31.73 37.73 -22.35
CA ASN A 619 -31.33 36.81 -23.42
C ASN A 619 -30.61 35.53 -22.94
N GLY A 620 -31.15 34.82 -21.95
CA GLY A 620 -30.53 33.60 -21.41
C GLY A 620 -29.34 33.82 -20.47
N LEU A 621 -29.05 35.08 -20.10
CA LEU A 621 -28.06 35.43 -19.10
C LEU A 621 -28.68 35.55 -17.70
N TYR A 622 -28.02 34.96 -16.72
CA TYR A 622 -28.40 34.99 -15.31
C TYR A 622 -27.18 35.24 -14.44
N MET A 623 -27.33 36.04 -13.37
CA MET A 623 -26.41 35.96 -12.23
C MET A 623 -27.00 34.95 -11.25
N VAL A 624 -26.23 33.93 -10.85
CA VAL A 624 -26.67 32.87 -9.94
C VAL A 624 -25.67 32.72 -8.80
N ARG A 625 -26.15 32.59 -7.56
CA ARG A 625 -25.35 32.41 -6.36
C ARG A 625 -25.80 31.18 -5.59
N TYR A 626 -24.88 30.28 -5.25
CA TYR A 626 -25.13 29.20 -4.30
C TYR A 626 -25.06 29.72 -2.86
N VAL A 627 -26.10 29.45 -2.06
CA VAL A 627 -26.23 29.90 -0.65
C VAL A 627 -26.00 28.73 0.34
N GLY A 628 -25.47 27.60 -0.15
CA GLY A 628 -25.00 26.52 0.71
C GLY A 628 -23.55 26.68 1.16
N PRO A 629 -23.04 25.75 1.99
CA PRO A 629 -21.65 25.78 2.44
C PRO A 629 -20.69 25.62 1.25
N THR A 630 -19.77 26.57 1.08
CA THR A 630 -18.74 26.57 0.04
C THR A 630 -17.40 26.07 0.58
N ARG A 631 -16.51 25.60 -0.31
CA ARG A 631 -15.14 25.17 0.06
C ARG A 631 -14.32 26.29 0.71
N LEU A 632 -14.54 27.52 0.26
CA LEU A 632 -13.85 28.73 0.69
C LEU A 632 -14.89 29.80 1.04
N GLU A 633 -14.55 30.66 2.00
CA GLU A 633 -15.27 31.92 2.25
C GLU A 633 -14.94 32.91 1.12
N ASN A 634 -15.54 32.70 -0.05
CA ASN A 634 -15.33 33.57 -1.20
C ASN A 634 -16.16 34.86 -1.03
N PRO A 635 -15.55 36.06 -1.04
CA PRO A 635 -16.29 37.32 -0.96
C PRO A 635 -17.25 37.54 -2.14
N ASP A 636 -16.97 36.97 -3.32
CA ASP A 636 -17.92 36.96 -4.44
C ASP A 636 -18.37 35.53 -4.77
N THR A 637 -19.64 35.27 -4.49
CA THR A 637 -20.35 34.01 -4.71
C THR A 637 -21.28 34.05 -5.92
N TRP A 638 -21.39 35.19 -6.63
CA TRP A 638 -22.19 35.30 -7.85
C TRP A 638 -21.44 34.74 -9.06
N ARG A 639 -22.15 33.99 -9.90
CA ARG A 639 -21.63 33.41 -11.14
C ARG A 639 -22.53 33.84 -12.29
N HIS A 640 -21.92 34.34 -13.36
CA HIS A 640 -22.65 34.65 -14.58
C HIS A 640 -22.84 33.34 -15.34
N VAL A 641 -24.09 33.03 -15.67
CA VAL A 641 -24.51 31.85 -16.42
C VAL A 641 -25.06 32.32 -17.76
N ASN A 642 -24.59 31.71 -18.83
CA ASN A 642 -25.08 31.92 -20.19
C ASN A 642 -25.65 30.61 -20.72
N LEU A 643 -26.98 30.52 -20.79
CA LEU A 643 -27.70 29.33 -21.29
C LEU A 643 -27.67 29.20 -22.81
N VAL A 644 -27.19 30.20 -23.55
CA VAL A 644 -27.07 30.15 -25.02
C VAL A 644 -25.72 29.54 -25.41
N GLU A 645 -24.64 30.01 -24.81
CA GLU A 645 -23.27 29.53 -25.07
C GLU A 645 -22.86 28.32 -24.20
N CYS A 646 -23.75 27.86 -23.32
CA CYS A 646 -23.49 26.82 -22.31
C CYS A 646 -22.27 27.13 -21.41
N GLU A 647 -22.14 28.39 -20.99
CA GLU A 647 -21.04 28.88 -20.15
C GLU A 647 -21.47 29.27 -18.74
N CYS A 648 -20.57 29.11 -17.77
CA CYS A 648 -20.70 29.64 -16.43
C CYS A 648 -19.35 30.15 -15.90
N THR A 649 -19.31 31.27 -15.17
CA THR A 649 -18.06 31.77 -14.57
C THR A 649 -17.58 30.96 -13.36
N CYS A 650 -18.26 29.87 -12.98
CA CYS A 650 -17.67 28.86 -12.10
C CYS A 650 -16.70 27.92 -12.85
N HIS A 651 -16.67 27.98 -14.18
CA HIS A 651 -15.89 27.15 -15.10
C HIS A 651 -16.18 25.64 -15.05
N ASP A 652 -16.96 25.14 -14.11
CA ASP A 652 -17.27 23.70 -14.02
C ASP A 652 -18.12 23.18 -15.17
N TRP A 653 -18.99 24.00 -15.77
CA TRP A 653 -19.82 23.56 -16.89
C TRP A 653 -18.94 23.23 -18.10
N GLN A 654 -18.03 24.14 -18.43
CA GLN A 654 -17.08 24.01 -19.54
C GLN A 654 -15.98 22.98 -19.23
N ASP A 655 -15.52 22.90 -17.97
CA ASP A 655 -14.46 21.98 -17.57
C ASP A 655 -14.92 20.53 -17.45
N GLN A 656 -16.11 20.27 -16.91
CA GLN A 656 -16.68 18.91 -16.86
C GLN A 656 -17.40 18.51 -18.16
N GLN A 657 -17.69 19.47 -19.04
CA GLN A 657 -18.58 19.31 -20.20
C GLN A 657 -19.95 18.75 -19.79
N PHE A 658 -20.44 19.22 -18.64
CA PHE A 658 -21.65 18.74 -17.94
C PHE A 658 -22.23 19.87 -17.07
N PRO A 659 -23.56 20.07 -16.97
CA PRO A 659 -24.13 21.24 -16.32
C PRO A 659 -23.78 21.34 -14.83
N CYS A 660 -23.24 22.49 -14.44
CA CYS A 660 -23.04 22.82 -13.03
C CYS A 660 -24.36 23.22 -12.36
N LEU A 661 -24.40 23.22 -11.03
CA LEU A 661 -25.59 23.62 -10.23
C LEU A 661 -26.16 24.99 -10.63
N HIS A 662 -25.32 25.96 -11.03
CA HIS A 662 -25.75 27.28 -11.50
C HIS A 662 -26.49 27.21 -12.84
N ALA A 663 -26.00 26.37 -13.76
CA ALA A 663 -26.61 26.13 -15.07
C ALA A 663 -27.96 25.43 -14.94
N ILE A 664 -28.04 24.41 -14.08
CA ILE A 664 -29.30 23.72 -13.77
C ILE A 664 -30.32 24.70 -13.19
N HIS A 665 -29.95 25.50 -12.19
CA HIS A 665 -30.82 26.51 -11.61
C HIS A 665 -31.37 27.50 -12.65
N ALA A 666 -30.49 28.10 -13.45
CA ALA A 666 -30.90 29.02 -14.52
C ALA A 666 -31.80 28.34 -15.56
N SER A 667 -31.48 27.11 -15.97
CA SER A 667 -32.26 26.36 -16.96
C SER A 667 -33.71 26.08 -16.51
N ALA A 668 -33.91 25.86 -15.20
CA ALA A 668 -35.23 25.63 -14.62
C ALA A 668 -36.12 26.87 -14.71
N LEU A 669 -35.55 28.08 -14.63
CA LEU A 669 -36.28 29.35 -14.75
C LEU A 669 -36.82 29.57 -16.17
N GLU A 670 -36.11 29.07 -17.20
CA GLU A 670 -36.58 29.07 -18.60
C GLU A 670 -37.34 27.80 -18.99
N GLN A 671 -37.59 26.87 -18.05
CA GLN A 671 -38.18 25.54 -18.31
C GLN A 671 -37.44 24.73 -19.40
N ARG A 672 -36.13 24.96 -19.57
CA ARG A 672 -35.31 24.19 -20.51
C ARG A 672 -35.13 22.76 -19.99
N ARG A 673 -35.09 21.80 -20.92
CA ARG A 673 -34.78 20.41 -20.59
C ARG A 673 -33.29 20.29 -20.24
N ILE A 674 -32.99 19.58 -19.16
CA ILE A 674 -31.62 19.41 -18.63
C ILE A 674 -30.71 18.65 -19.61
N ASP A 675 -31.27 17.73 -20.40
CA ASP A 675 -30.56 16.98 -21.45
C ASP A 675 -30.16 17.83 -22.67
N ALA A 676 -30.56 19.11 -22.73
CA ALA A 676 -30.05 20.08 -23.70
C ALA A 676 -28.78 20.81 -23.21
N LEU A 677 -28.31 20.55 -21.98
CA LEU A 677 -27.18 21.27 -21.36
C LEU A 677 -25.84 20.52 -21.46
N TYR A 678 -25.81 19.34 -22.09
CA TYR A 678 -24.63 18.50 -22.28
C TYR A 678 -24.78 17.59 -23.50
N ASP A 679 -23.69 17.01 -23.98
CA ASP A 679 -23.73 15.97 -25.01
C ASP A 679 -24.27 14.65 -24.42
N GLY A 680 -25.58 14.43 -24.56
CA GLY A 680 -26.24 13.21 -24.11
C GLY A 680 -25.66 11.93 -24.70
N LYS A 681 -25.01 11.97 -25.87
CA LYS A 681 -24.35 10.81 -26.47
C LYS A 681 -23.02 10.52 -25.78
N ALA A 682 -22.18 11.52 -25.53
CA ALA A 682 -20.89 11.34 -24.86
C ALA A 682 -21.06 10.70 -23.47
N HIS A 683 -22.01 11.20 -22.67
CA HIS A 683 -22.27 10.73 -21.30
C HIS A 683 -23.14 9.45 -21.22
N SER A 684 -23.45 8.80 -22.35
CA SER A 684 -24.39 7.67 -22.42
C SER A 684 -23.77 6.29 -22.13
N MET A 685 -24.64 5.35 -21.76
CA MET A 685 -24.32 3.93 -21.71
C MET A 685 -23.88 3.35 -23.06
N GLU A 686 -24.37 3.89 -24.19
CA GLU A 686 -23.93 3.49 -25.54
C GLU A 686 -22.43 3.75 -25.73
N THR A 687 -21.98 4.98 -25.46
CA THR A 687 -20.57 5.38 -25.56
C THR A 687 -19.71 4.60 -24.56
N TYR A 688 -20.20 4.36 -23.34
CA TYR A 688 -19.52 3.49 -22.37
C TYR A 688 -19.32 2.06 -22.91
N LEU A 689 -20.35 1.45 -23.50
CA LEU A 689 -20.22 0.11 -24.07
C LEU A 689 -19.24 0.05 -25.25
N MET A 690 -19.12 1.12 -26.04
CA MET A 690 -18.12 1.22 -27.11
C MET A 690 -16.68 1.19 -26.57
N CYS A 691 -16.40 1.77 -25.39
CA CYS A 691 -15.10 1.66 -24.71
C CYS A 691 -14.70 0.20 -24.38
N TYR A 692 -15.66 -0.70 -24.21
CA TYR A 692 -15.46 -2.06 -23.68
C TYR A 692 -15.93 -3.17 -24.63
N ASN A 693 -16.24 -2.82 -25.89
CA ASN A 693 -16.81 -3.76 -26.86
C ASN A 693 -15.77 -4.78 -27.35
N THR A 694 -14.55 -4.32 -27.64
CA THR A 694 -13.49 -5.12 -28.24
C THR A 694 -12.96 -6.18 -27.27
N ALA A 695 -13.04 -7.46 -27.66
CA ALA A 695 -12.50 -8.57 -26.88
C ALA A 695 -10.97 -8.58 -26.85
N PHE A 696 -10.39 -9.12 -25.78
CA PHE A 696 -8.94 -9.30 -25.64
C PHE A 696 -8.60 -10.66 -25.03
N THR A 697 -7.67 -11.39 -25.65
CA THR A 697 -7.21 -12.73 -25.26
C THR A 697 -5.79 -12.67 -24.72
N VAL A 698 -5.60 -12.95 -23.43
CA VAL A 698 -4.26 -13.07 -22.83
C VAL A 698 -3.72 -14.50 -22.99
N LEU A 699 -2.42 -14.62 -23.28
CA LEU A 699 -1.69 -15.89 -23.24
C LEU A 699 -0.92 -16.03 -21.90
N PRO A 700 -0.83 -17.23 -21.32
CA PRO A 700 0.01 -17.48 -20.13
C PRO A 700 1.49 -17.17 -20.37
N SER A 701 2.18 -16.61 -19.36
CA SER A 701 3.62 -16.31 -19.43
C SER A 701 4.53 -17.54 -19.53
N ASN A 702 3.97 -18.75 -19.36
CA ASN A 702 4.65 -20.05 -19.48
C ASN A 702 4.17 -20.88 -20.69
N ALA A 703 3.55 -20.26 -21.71
CA ALA A 703 3.09 -20.96 -22.89
C ALA A 703 4.23 -21.73 -23.59
N SER A 704 3.98 -23.00 -23.94
CA SER A 704 4.98 -23.90 -24.56
C SER A 704 5.47 -23.45 -25.94
N MET A 705 4.79 -22.49 -26.56
CA MET A 705 5.13 -21.91 -27.87
C MET A 705 6.19 -20.80 -27.78
N LEU A 706 6.63 -20.40 -26.59
CA LEU A 706 7.58 -19.31 -26.41
C LEU A 706 8.99 -19.70 -26.85
N SER A 707 9.52 -18.98 -27.84
CA SER A 707 10.90 -19.11 -28.31
C SER A 707 11.85 -18.29 -27.44
N LEU A 708 12.97 -18.87 -27.04
CA LEU A 708 13.99 -18.23 -26.20
C LEU A 708 15.04 -17.49 -27.05
N GLU A 709 15.15 -16.17 -26.91
CA GLU A 709 16.16 -15.36 -27.59
C GLU A 709 17.53 -15.43 -26.88
N THR A 710 18.25 -16.55 -27.07
CA THR A 710 19.49 -16.85 -26.32
C THR A 710 20.63 -15.84 -26.49
N THR A 711 20.61 -15.07 -27.58
CA THR A 711 21.59 -14.00 -27.89
C THR A 711 21.36 -12.70 -27.13
N LEU A 712 20.13 -12.48 -26.64
CA LEU A 712 19.77 -11.23 -25.95
C LEU A 712 20.44 -11.16 -24.57
N LYS A 713 21.06 -10.01 -24.29
CA LYS A 713 21.67 -9.66 -23.01
C LYS A 713 20.80 -8.68 -22.24
N THR A 714 20.81 -8.78 -20.91
CA THR A 714 20.12 -7.85 -20.02
C THR A 714 21.01 -6.70 -19.58
N PRO A 715 20.45 -5.58 -19.09
CA PRO A 715 21.22 -4.54 -18.41
C PRO A 715 22.05 -5.06 -17.22
N LEU A 716 21.57 -6.08 -16.51
CA LEU A 716 22.30 -6.69 -15.40
C LEU A 716 23.57 -7.41 -15.84
N ASP A 717 23.59 -8.00 -17.04
CA ASP A 717 24.75 -8.72 -17.58
C ASP A 717 25.97 -7.81 -17.79
N LEU A 718 25.74 -6.52 -18.03
CA LEU A 718 26.81 -5.51 -18.05
C LEU A 718 27.30 -5.16 -16.64
N SER A 719 26.39 -5.12 -15.66
CA SER A 719 26.71 -4.71 -14.29
C SER A 719 27.44 -5.76 -13.44
N TYR A 720 27.32 -7.04 -13.80
CA TYR A 720 27.87 -8.19 -13.06
C TYR A 720 28.96 -8.96 -13.81
N GLN A 721 29.58 -8.37 -14.85
CA GLN A 721 30.67 -9.00 -15.59
C GLN A 721 31.80 -9.52 -14.68
N GLU A 722 32.30 -10.71 -14.99
CA GLU A 722 33.47 -11.30 -14.34
C GLU A 722 34.73 -10.86 -15.09
N ASP A 723 35.71 -10.33 -14.35
CA ASP A 723 37.02 -10.00 -14.92
C ASP A 723 37.69 -11.30 -15.38
N ALA A 724 38.61 -11.23 -16.36
CA ALA A 724 39.33 -12.38 -16.93
C ALA A 724 40.13 -13.25 -15.90
N SER A 725 40.15 -12.85 -14.63
CA SER A 725 40.69 -13.62 -13.50
C SER A 725 39.65 -14.48 -12.75
N GLY A 726 38.40 -14.54 -13.23
CA GLY A 726 37.29 -15.23 -12.54
C GLY A 726 36.83 -14.53 -11.26
N ARG A 727 37.05 -13.21 -11.16
CA ARG A 727 36.67 -12.38 -10.01
C ARG A 727 35.76 -11.26 -10.50
N ARG A 728 34.57 -11.09 -9.90
CA ARG A 728 33.74 -9.89 -10.11
C ARG A 728 34.40 -8.71 -9.38
N LYS A 729 34.41 -7.53 -10.01
CA LYS A 729 34.89 -6.29 -9.35
C LYS A 729 34.14 -6.10 -8.02
N PRO A 730 34.84 -5.80 -6.91
CA PRO A 730 34.16 -5.44 -5.68
C PRO A 730 33.37 -4.15 -5.92
N GLY A 731 32.06 -4.18 -5.69
CA GLY A 731 31.19 -3.01 -5.83
C GLY A 731 31.69 -1.84 -4.99
N PRO A 732 31.33 -0.59 -5.36
CA PRO A 732 31.89 0.61 -4.76
C PRO A 732 31.79 0.58 -3.23
N ARG A 733 32.94 0.59 -2.55
CA ARG A 733 33.00 0.64 -1.09
C ARG A 733 32.17 1.84 -0.62
N PRO A 734 31.28 1.69 0.37
CA PRO A 734 30.64 2.84 1.00
C PRO A 734 31.73 3.77 1.51
N LYS A 735 31.82 4.98 0.95
CA LYS A 735 32.71 6.02 1.48
C LYS A 735 32.21 6.34 2.89
N GLN A 736 32.92 5.87 3.91
CA GLN A 736 32.76 6.42 5.25
C GLN A 736 33.05 7.92 5.14
N LYS A 737 32.04 8.76 5.34
CA LYS A 737 32.28 10.18 5.64
C LYS A 737 33.11 10.20 6.91
N ARG A 738 34.42 10.43 6.79
CA ARG A 738 35.20 10.93 7.92
C ARG A 738 34.60 12.29 8.25
N LEU A 739 33.96 12.39 9.42
CA LEU A 739 33.81 13.67 10.08
C LEU A 739 35.21 14.16 10.39
N LEU A 740 35.69 15.11 9.59
CA LEU A 740 36.81 15.96 9.95
C LEU A 740 36.24 17.03 10.88
N GLU A 741 36.23 16.73 12.18
CA GLU A 741 36.26 17.78 13.20
C GLU A 741 37.63 18.45 13.11
N GLY A 742 37.69 19.77 12.90
CA GLY A 742 38.97 20.41 12.58
C GLY A 742 38.96 21.91 12.32
N ARG A 743 38.51 22.68 13.31
CA ARG A 743 38.63 24.16 13.45
C ARG A 743 37.80 25.03 12.50
#